data_AF-A0A2E3MLJ9-F1
#
_entry.id   AF-A0A2E3MLJ9-F1
#
_cell.length_a   1.000
_cell.length_b   1.000
_cell.length_c   1.000
_cell.angle_alpha   90.00
_cell.angle_beta   90.00
_cell.angle_gamma   90.00
#
_symmetry.space_group_name_H-M   'P 1'
#
loop_
_entity.id
_entity.type
_entity.pdbx_description
1 polymer ?
#
loop_
_entity_poly.entity_id
_entity_poly.type
_entity_poly.pdbx_seq_one_letter_code
_entity_poly.pdbx_strand_id
1 'polypeptide(L)'
;MLDISVLAETDWEDCNLGQTASADHPFVAAIVKDWRLDQNNVLKCQLTPSVGKHRGTQCEGPEMSGWRSGHVLCAMLLWLAYQLGAAVATEPLRALQRYPGLSQAFPFGFWYAQAPMDEDLAGAFQETYRQRRGKLFHHLARHYTNTLITANRIATIASLDAAGEYGIGLISPAEFLHGHINHAGELTGEVTMERVLQQAAAHASQVKSHPHLLGYLVFDEPRAAAAVKIQQVSDAFFESDSTHPAIYTHADLPLDAVRKPAEWKLLQSRDVILSDCYSITARSGRDPWLYGDVYLPELRRANPHALQWPIIQAFTKPYRIHALPTPAELRVMVYHTVASGAKGMLFFTTNQAYLGSWARRHWFYRGSGNPWFGREPLLDEIGRLGRHLTTAGPLLVPLHYKPNYPVHVGAVAAPLGPAESFFAYVLGVGSKVAEGGMRTAGEIQREAVHVGAYSGDDYDVLVIHNNDPWARHSAAVTLQEPRSQLLDLDTLELVSTETTAAGKTFTVSFMAGDGRLYLAGDDGAVDAARQAVWSRRYAHERRLLQHDLDLARTGRVDVSQTLQLLTAAAAETHPQVACERLGEARQQLQQAEMAARDYNQVRLHIEAARQSFGEIQQAFYRAPVQPSDDISATSLRELERRVLAMSRSFSRIENALRAGSWDLTDAYVLEREVGQLATAVRNYRPDNVVEKRIVVVGWPGVGGGRDPETVALAERLRWMYSDVRLHTVRAHSTRPSVSHKREIEDPIAWRNQDLVWVHLSGRSAGAQARYCVSADLAAGVAAATKTTEWRRYSDAGGSVVLSGLAGCLVAPWGWETSQPNDRYWGTMIVPGRGPSRHRSAARPAVELLGHKPLDGTHAIFSGLPVDGFATMDVNAAELVTAAVWQRPPTARSAWRAPFWPEKGKVLAGYWTEGAEVPPDYATIVEYAPHGHGRGMVVGGAFDPRVSTDRVRRGKNYDQLLRNLVEYMSTRR
;
A
#
# COMPACT_ATOMS: atom_id res chain seq x y z
N MET A 1 -39.39 -5.43 10.88
CA MET A 1 -38.23 -5.88 11.66
C MET A 1 -38.51 -5.61 13.13
N LEU A 2 -38.40 -6.62 13.99
CA LEU A 2 -38.46 -6.45 15.45
C LEU A 2 -37.19 -5.73 15.92
N ASP A 3 -37.35 -4.67 16.71
CA ASP A 3 -36.24 -3.91 17.28
C ASP A 3 -35.66 -4.69 18.49
N ILE A 4 -34.56 -5.40 18.25
CA ILE A 4 -33.90 -6.29 19.23
C ILE A 4 -33.13 -5.49 20.30
N SER A 5 -33.02 -4.15 20.16
CA SER A 5 -32.26 -3.30 21.09
C SER A 5 -32.87 -3.20 22.49
N VAL A 6 -34.16 -3.55 22.67
CA VAL A 6 -34.86 -3.46 23.97
C VAL A 6 -34.53 -4.63 24.92
N LEU A 7 -33.94 -5.74 24.44
CA LEU A 7 -33.69 -6.92 25.29
C LEU A 7 -32.37 -6.90 26.07
N ALA A 8 -31.54 -5.87 25.92
CA ALA A 8 -30.21 -5.81 26.54
C ALA A 8 -30.15 -5.03 27.87
N GLU A 9 -31.20 -4.32 28.29
CA GLU A 9 -31.14 -3.40 29.45
C GLU A 9 -32.20 -3.60 30.55
N THR A 10 -33.02 -4.65 30.52
CA THR A 10 -34.00 -4.90 31.59
C THR A 10 -33.62 -6.09 32.48
N ASP A 11 -33.51 -5.82 33.80
CA ASP A 11 -33.48 -6.83 34.86
C ASP A 11 -34.72 -7.74 34.78
N TRP A 12 -34.48 -9.04 34.86
CA TRP A 12 -35.41 -10.09 34.45
C TRP A 12 -36.49 -10.46 35.47
N GLU A 13 -36.70 -9.68 36.54
CA GLU A 13 -37.64 -10.04 37.60
C GLU A 13 -39.07 -9.49 37.45
N ASP A 14 -39.36 -8.56 36.52
CA ASP A 14 -40.70 -7.92 36.45
C ASP A 14 -41.27 -7.67 35.03
N CYS A 15 -40.96 -8.51 34.03
CA CYS A 15 -41.62 -8.41 32.71
C CYS A 15 -42.86 -9.32 32.61
N ASN A 16 -44.02 -8.77 32.95
CA ASN A 16 -45.32 -9.38 32.71
C ASN A 16 -45.76 -9.12 31.25
N LEU A 17 -45.31 -9.96 30.31
CA LEU A 17 -45.73 -9.92 28.89
C LEU A 17 -47.11 -10.58 28.72
N GLY A 18 -48.13 -9.92 29.27
CA GLY A 18 -49.52 -10.13 28.87
C GLY A 18 -49.92 -9.03 27.91
N GLN A 19 -50.35 -9.40 26.70
CA GLN A 19 -50.93 -8.55 25.64
C GLN A 19 -49.92 -7.92 24.65
N THR A 20 -49.61 -8.66 23.57
CA THR A 20 -49.79 -8.25 22.16
C THR A 20 -49.02 -9.18 21.22
N ALA A 21 -49.64 -10.31 20.86
CA ALA A 21 -49.33 -11.02 19.62
C ALA A 21 -50.56 -11.86 19.23
N SER A 22 -51.26 -11.49 18.17
CA SER A 22 -52.35 -12.31 17.62
C SER A 22 -51.77 -13.57 16.99
N ALA A 23 -52.35 -14.72 17.31
CA ALA A 23 -51.90 -16.06 16.91
C ALA A 23 -52.08 -16.41 15.41
N ASP A 24 -52.39 -15.43 14.56
CA ASP A 24 -52.80 -15.65 13.16
C ASP A 24 -51.64 -15.65 12.15
N HIS A 25 -50.38 -15.64 12.60
CA HIS A 25 -49.24 -15.71 11.69
C HIS A 25 -48.88 -17.17 11.36
N PRO A 26 -48.92 -17.61 10.07
CA PRO A 26 -48.72 -19.02 9.67
C PRO A 26 -47.40 -19.63 10.15
N PHE A 27 -46.38 -18.79 10.34
CA PHE A 27 -45.06 -19.17 10.82
C PHE A 27 -45.03 -19.54 12.31
N VAL A 28 -45.87 -18.91 13.14
CA VAL A 28 -45.96 -19.20 14.58
C VAL A 28 -46.74 -20.50 14.81
N ALA A 29 -47.76 -20.76 13.99
CA ALA A 29 -48.57 -21.98 14.05
C ALA A 29 -47.77 -23.26 13.72
N ALA A 30 -46.72 -23.17 12.90
CA ALA A 30 -45.87 -24.32 12.55
C ALA A 30 -44.89 -24.71 13.65
N ILE A 31 -44.42 -23.75 14.45
CA ILE A 31 -43.43 -23.98 15.52
C ILE A 31 -44.10 -24.44 16.84
N VAL A 32 -45.36 -24.08 17.07
CA VAL A 32 -46.06 -24.32 18.35
C VAL A 32 -46.73 -25.71 18.42
N LYS A 33 -46.75 -26.49 17.33
CA LYS A 33 -47.55 -27.74 17.28
C LYS A 33 -47.08 -28.86 18.22
N ASP A 34 -45.81 -28.86 18.65
CA ASP A 34 -45.21 -29.94 19.46
C ASP A 34 -44.76 -29.51 20.88
N TRP A 35 -45.22 -28.34 21.35
CA TRP A 35 -44.84 -27.82 22.67
C TRP A 35 -46.05 -27.70 23.59
N ARG A 36 -45.98 -28.33 24.77
CA ARG A 36 -46.95 -28.12 25.85
C ARG A 36 -46.25 -27.51 27.07
N LEU A 37 -46.90 -26.53 27.66
CA LEU A 37 -46.57 -26.02 28.99
C LEU A 37 -47.01 -27.06 30.03
N ASP A 38 -46.14 -27.40 30.97
CA ASP A 38 -46.56 -28.15 32.15
C ASP A 38 -47.22 -27.23 33.18
N GLN A 39 -47.71 -27.83 34.27
CA GLN A 39 -48.48 -27.13 35.32
C GLN A 39 -47.68 -26.04 36.05
N ASN A 40 -46.37 -25.93 35.78
CA ASN A 40 -45.47 -24.91 36.32
C ASN A 40 -45.01 -23.90 35.26
N ASN A 41 -45.69 -23.82 34.11
CA ASN A 41 -45.35 -22.94 32.97
C ASN A 41 -43.96 -23.20 32.36
N VAL A 42 -43.43 -24.43 32.44
CA VAL A 42 -42.18 -24.81 31.79
C VAL A 42 -42.48 -25.49 30.46
N LEU A 43 -41.94 -24.95 29.35
CA LEU A 43 -42.03 -25.56 28.03
C LEU A 43 -41.25 -26.88 27.99
N LYS A 44 -41.92 -28.00 27.70
CA LYS A 44 -41.29 -29.30 27.45
C LYS A 44 -41.60 -29.79 26.04
N CYS A 45 -40.55 -30.16 25.31
CA CYS A 45 -40.64 -30.80 24.00
C CYS A 45 -40.81 -32.32 24.20
N GLN A 46 -41.92 -32.90 23.71
CA GLN A 46 -42.14 -34.35 23.72
C GLN A 46 -41.63 -34.95 22.40
N LEU A 47 -40.36 -35.32 22.34
CA LEU A 47 -39.86 -36.20 21.29
C LEU A 47 -40.30 -37.64 21.61
N THR A 48 -41.18 -38.20 20.79
CA THR A 48 -41.54 -39.62 20.84
C THR A 48 -40.45 -40.43 20.12
N PRO A 49 -39.72 -41.35 20.77
CA PRO A 49 -38.76 -42.20 20.08
C PRO A 49 -39.52 -43.36 19.43
N SER A 50 -39.48 -43.43 18.11
CA SER A 50 -39.75 -44.67 17.39
C SER A 50 -38.43 -45.34 17.03
N VAL A 51 -38.40 -46.66 17.21
CA VAL A 51 -37.47 -47.66 16.65
C VAL A 51 -36.20 -48.02 17.45
N GLY A 52 -36.11 -49.32 17.76
CA GLY A 52 -34.92 -50.11 17.46
C GLY A 52 -33.96 -50.44 18.60
N LYS A 53 -34.18 -51.58 19.27
CA LYS A 53 -33.18 -52.21 20.15
C LYS A 53 -31.94 -52.62 19.34
N HIS A 54 -30.78 -52.02 19.61
CA HIS A 54 -29.50 -52.73 19.51
C HIS A 54 -28.63 -52.46 20.74
N ARG A 55 -28.09 -53.55 21.28
CA ARG A 55 -27.29 -53.64 22.51
C ARG A 55 -25.87 -53.12 22.30
N GLY A 56 -25.36 -52.44 23.31
CA GLY A 56 -24.01 -52.66 23.84
C GLY A 56 -22.98 -51.58 23.50
N THR A 57 -22.72 -50.68 24.43
CA THR A 57 -21.42 -50.49 25.13
C THR A 57 -21.51 -49.23 26.00
N GLN A 58 -21.22 -49.38 27.30
CA GLN A 58 -21.11 -48.28 28.24
C GLN A 58 -19.79 -47.53 28.00
N CYS A 59 -19.87 -46.23 27.72
CA CYS A 59 -18.77 -45.29 27.95
C CYS A 59 -19.24 -44.30 29.01
N GLU A 60 -18.64 -44.38 30.20
CA GLU A 60 -18.72 -43.34 31.22
C GLU A 60 -17.88 -42.14 30.76
N GLY A 61 -18.52 -40.96 30.70
CA GLY A 61 -17.90 -39.66 30.46
C GLY A 61 -18.47 -38.62 31.42
N PRO A 62 -17.70 -37.59 31.80
CA PRO A 62 -17.97 -36.78 32.98
C PRO A 62 -19.20 -35.88 32.80
N GLU A 63 -20.00 -35.79 33.86
CA GLU A 63 -21.12 -34.85 33.99
C GLU A 63 -20.66 -33.40 33.78
N MET A 64 -21.06 -32.78 32.66
CA MET A 64 -21.10 -31.33 32.53
C MET A 64 -22.41 -30.80 33.12
N SER A 65 -22.43 -30.67 34.45
CA SER A 65 -23.44 -29.88 35.15
C SER A 65 -23.02 -28.41 35.10
N GLY A 66 -23.80 -27.55 34.43
CA GLY A 66 -23.59 -26.09 34.53
C GLY A 66 -24.05 -25.19 33.39
N TRP A 67 -24.56 -25.71 32.27
CA TRP A 67 -25.08 -24.86 31.20
C TRP A 67 -26.61 -24.82 31.28
N ARG A 68 -27.16 -23.68 31.75
CA ARG A 68 -28.60 -23.41 31.71
C ARG A 68 -29.06 -23.52 30.25
N SER A 69 -29.99 -24.43 29.99
CA SER A 69 -30.55 -24.77 28.67
C SER A 69 -31.05 -23.58 27.84
N GLY A 70 -31.36 -22.44 28.48
CA GLY A 70 -31.72 -21.20 27.80
C GLY A 70 -30.59 -20.55 26.96
N HIS A 71 -29.33 -20.66 27.37
CA HIS A 71 -28.22 -20.04 26.62
C HIS A 71 -27.87 -20.81 25.34
N VAL A 72 -28.02 -22.14 25.34
CA VAL A 72 -27.82 -22.97 24.16
C VAL A 72 -28.93 -22.73 23.14
N LEU A 73 -30.18 -22.60 23.60
CA LEU A 73 -31.31 -22.29 22.71
C LEU A 73 -31.19 -20.89 22.11
N CYS A 74 -30.76 -19.89 22.88
CA CYS A 74 -30.58 -18.53 22.39
C CYS A 74 -29.41 -18.45 21.38
N ALA A 75 -28.30 -19.14 21.64
CA ALA A 75 -27.19 -19.25 20.70
C ALA A 75 -27.59 -20.01 19.42
N MET A 76 -28.37 -21.08 19.54
CA MET A 76 -28.91 -21.81 18.37
C MET A 76 -29.91 -20.96 17.59
N LEU A 77 -30.79 -20.19 18.23
CA LEU A 77 -31.76 -19.34 17.55
C LEU A 77 -31.11 -18.10 16.92
N LEU A 78 -30.09 -17.52 17.54
CA LEU A 78 -29.25 -16.48 16.92
C LEU A 78 -28.45 -17.04 15.74
N TRP A 79 -27.91 -18.24 15.87
CA TRP A 79 -27.25 -18.93 14.76
C TRP A 79 -28.24 -19.30 13.64
N LEU A 80 -29.43 -19.79 13.96
CA LEU A 80 -30.48 -20.09 12.98
C LEU A 80 -31.01 -18.81 12.31
N ALA A 81 -31.22 -17.73 13.06
CA ALA A 81 -31.62 -16.43 12.52
C ALA A 81 -30.52 -15.80 11.67
N TYR A 82 -29.25 -16.02 12.00
CA TYR A 82 -28.09 -15.64 11.18
C TYR A 82 -28.03 -16.45 9.88
N GLN A 83 -28.30 -17.76 9.92
CA GLN A 83 -28.34 -18.63 8.75
C GLN A 83 -29.60 -18.41 7.88
N LEU A 84 -30.75 -18.12 8.49
CA LEU A 84 -32.04 -17.93 7.80
C LEU A 84 -32.30 -16.47 7.41
N GLY A 85 -31.62 -15.50 8.03
CA GLY A 85 -31.57 -14.11 7.59
C GLY A 85 -30.76 -13.90 6.30
N ALA A 86 -30.14 -14.96 5.79
CA ALA A 86 -29.51 -15.02 4.47
C ALA A 86 -30.51 -15.40 3.36
N ALA A 87 -31.80 -15.13 3.52
CA ALA A 87 -32.66 -14.95 2.36
C ALA A 87 -32.02 -13.85 1.52
N VAL A 88 -31.36 -14.24 0.42
CA VAL A 88 -30.68 -13.33 -0.49
C VAL A 88 -31.69 -12.25 -0.84
N ALA A 89 -31.44 -11.03 -0.38
CA ALA A 89 -32.31 -9.92 -0.71
C ALA A 89 -32.30 -9.79 -2.23
N THR A 90 -33.40 -10.18 -2.87
CA THR A 90 -33.61 -9.98 -4.31
C THR A 90 -33.78 -8.50 -4.64
N GLU A 91 -33.92 -7.66 -3.60
CA GLU A 91 -33.97 -6.22 -3.75
C GLU A 91 -32.65 -5.69 -4.33
N PRO A 92 -32.71 -4.84 -5.37
CA PRO A 92 -31.54 -4.15 -5.87
C PRO A 92 -30.85 -3.35 -4.76
N LEU A 93 -29.53 -3.23 -4.82
CA LEU A 93 -28.78 -2.38 -3.89
C LEU A 93 -29.40 -0.97 -3.85
N ARG A 94 -29.68 -0.46 -2.63
CA ARG A 94 -30.30 0.86 -2.40
C ARG A 94 -29.67 1.96 -3.25
N ALA A 95 -28.34 1.94 -3.35
CA ALA A 95 -27.59 2.89 -4.16
C ALA A 95 -27.96 2.87 -5.64
N LEU A 96 -28.22 1.69 -6.22
CA LEU A 96 -28.56 1.53 -7.63
C LEU A 96 -30.04 1.80 -7.93
N GLN A 97 -30.93 1.62 -6.93
CA GLN A 97 -32.30 2.09 -7.04
C GLN A 97 -32.36 3.61 -7.16
N ARG A 98 -31.52 4.31 -6.40
CA ARG A 98 -31.45 5.77 -6.40
C ARG A 98 -30.65 6.33 -7.58
N TYR A 99 -29.53 5.68 -7.93
CA TYR A 99 -28.60 6.12 -8.97
C TYR A 99 -28.38 5.00 -9.99
N PRO A 100 -29.37 4.69 -10.85
CA PRO A 100 -29.28 3.55 -11.77
C PRO A 100 -28.12 3.65 -12.76
N GLY A 101 -27.68 4.86 -13.10
CA GLY A 101 -26.51 5.09 -13.97
C GLY A 101 -25.21 4.49 -13.43
N LEU A 102 -25.06 4.36 -12.10
CA LEU A 102 -23.87 3.76 -11.48
C LEU A 102 -23.73 2.26 -11.78
N SER A 103 -24.81 1.57 -12.16
CA SER A 103 -24.76 0.15 -12.55
C SER A 103 -23.98 -0.11 -13.85
N GLN A 104 -23.81 0.92 -14.68
CA GLN A 104 -23.26 0.77 -16.03
C GLN A 104 -21.73 0.82 -16.08
N ALA A 105 -21.08 1.24 -15.00
CA ALA A 105 -19.65 1.41 -14.92
C ALA A 105 -19.11 0.86 -13.61
N PHE A 106 -17.93 0.25 -13.66
CA PHE A 106 -17.08 0.06 -12.50
C PHE A 106 -16.11 1.24 -12.46
N PRO A 107 -16.23 2.18 -11.51
CA PRO A 107 -15.31 3.31 -11.43
C PRO A 107 -13.88 2.80 -11.27
N PHE A 108 -13.02 3.17 -12.20
CA PHE A 108 -11.61 2.79 -12.21
C PHE A 108 -10.77 4.00 -12.60
N GLY A 109 -9.94 4.48 -11.70
CA GLY A 109 -9.08 5.62 -12.02
C GLY A 109 -8.43 6.28 -10.82
N PHE A 110 -8.27 7.59 -10.82
CA PHE A 110 -7.36 8.26 -9.88
C PHE A 110 -8.03 9.31 -9.02
N TRP A 111 -7.57 9.39 -7.77
CA TRP A 111 -7.56 10.65 -7.06
C TRP A 111 -6.47 11.53 -7.63
N TYR A 112 -6.88 12.61 -8.28
CA TYR A 112 -6.05 13.46 -9.11
C TYR A 112 -5.99 14.87 -8.53
N ALA A 113 -4.81 15.35 -8.15
CA ALA A 113 -4.67 16.76 -7.79
C ALA A 113 -4.82 17.62 -9.05
N GLN A 114 -6.01 18.16 -9.29
CA GLN A 114 -6.22 19.14 -10.36
C GLN A 114 -5.60 20.48 -9.94
N ALA A 115 -5.79 21.52 -10.77
CA ALA A 115 -5.35 22.91 -10.55
C ALA A 115 -5.41 23.33 -9.06
N PRO A 116 -4.35 23.97 -8.52
CA PRO A 116 -3.33 24.72 -9.25
C PRO A 116 -2.18 23.90 -9.83
N MET A 117 -1.97 22.64 -9.40
CA MET A 117 -0.75 21.89 -9.77
C MET A 117 -0.58 21.71 -11.28
N ASP A 118 -1.66 21.40 -12.01
CA ASP A 118 -1.60 21.31 -13.47
C ASP A 118 -1.36 22.64 -14.19
N GLU A 119 -1.84 23.74 -13.62
CA GLU A 119 -1.63 25.07 -14.19
C GLU A 119 -0.17 25.48 -13.98
N ASP A 120 0.38 25.18 -12.80
CA ASP A 120 1.80 25.36 -12.49
C ASP A 120 2.68 24.49 -13.39
N LEU A 121 2.29 23.23 -13.65
CA LEU A 121 2.89 22.34 -14.65
C LEU A 121 2.93 22.95 -16.02
N ALA A 122 1.75 23.36 -16.49
CA ALA A 122 1.57 23.91 -17.81
C ALA A 122 2.46 25.15 -17.96
N GLY A 123 2.47 26.04 -16.96
CA GLY A 123 3.38 27.18 -16.89
C GLY A 123 4.86 26.79 -16.89
N ALA A 124 5.26 25.79 -16.09
CA ALA A 124 6.64 25.32 -16.01
C ALA A 124 7.13 24.71 -17.34
N PHE A 125 6.25 24.02 -18.06
CA PHE A 125 6.50 23.39 -19.36
C PHE A 125 6.23 24.32 -20.55
N GLN A 126 5.76 25.54 -20.30
CA GLN A 126 5.38 26.53 -21.32
C GLN A 126 4.30 26.01 -22.30
N GLU A 127 3.33 25.29 -21.78
CA GLU A 127 2.12 24.87 -22.50
C GLU A 127 0.87 25.46 -21.86
N THR A 128 -0.25 25.46 -22.59
CA THR A 128 -1.54 25.88 -22.01
C THR A 128 -2.09 24.80 -21.09
N TYR A 129 -2.87 25.20 -20.09
CA TYR A 129 -3.58 24.24 -19.22
C TYR A 129 -4.43 23.24 -20.02
N ARG A 130 -5.10 23.70 -21.09
CA ARG A 130 -5.91 22.83 -21.98
C ARG A 130 -5.06 21.76 -22.66
N GLN A 131 -3.88 22.13 -23.19
CA GLN A 131 -2.97 21.17 -23.83
C GLN A 131 -2.48 20.12 -22.83
N ARG A 132 -2.02 20.55 -21.66
CA ARG A 132 -1.56 19.65 -20.59
C ARG A 132 -2.65 18.65 -20.20
N ARG A 133 -3.85 19.15 -19.93
CA ARG A 133 -5.00 18.34 -19.53
C ARG A 133 -5.43 17.35 -20.62
N GLY A 134 -5.43 17.76 -21.89
CA GLY A 134 -5.72 16.86 -23.00
C GLY A 134 -4.71 15.71 -23.11
N LYS A 135 -3.41 15.99 -22.95
CA LYS A 135 -2.37 14.94 -22.91
C LYS A 135 -2.58 13.96 -21.76
N LEU A 136 -2.88 14.48 -20.57
CA LEU A 136 -3.20 13.67 -19.39
C LEU A 136 -4.39 12.77 -19.64
N PHE A 137 -5.54 13.31 -20.04
CA PHE A 137 -6.75 12.52 -20.23
C PHE A 137 -6.60 11.48 -21.34
N HIS A 138 -5.94 11.84 -22.43
CA HIS A 138 -5.57 10.87 -23.46
C HIS A 138 -4.74 9.74 -22.84
N HIS A 139 -3.71 10.07 -22.06
CA HIS A 139 -2.85 9.07 -21.44
C HIS A 139 -3.60 8.18 -20.45
N LEU A 140 -4.36 8.75 -19.52
CA LEU A 140 -5.17 7.98 -18.56
C LEU A 140 -6.21 7.09 -19.27
N ALA A 141 -6.82 7.56 -20.36
CA ALA A 141 -7.71 6.75 -21.17
C ALA A 141 -6.98 5.57 -21.82
N ARG A 142 -5.75 5.72 -22.32
CA ARG A 142 -4.93 4.59 -22.80
C ARG A 142 -4.65 3.54 -21.72
N HIS A 143 -4.66 3.94 -20.45
CA HIS A 143 -4.59 3.07 -19.28
C HIS A 143 -5.97 2.68 -18.73
N TYR A 144 -7.02 2.72 -19.57
CA TYR A 144 -8.37 2.31 -19.21
C TYR A 144 -8.91 2.98 -17.94
N THR A 145 -8.46 4.20 -17.65
CA THR A 145 -9.06 5.02 -16.59
C THR A 145 -10.37 5.59 -17.13
N ASN A 146 -11.46 5.37 -16.41
CA ASN A 146 -12.79 5.89 -16.75
C ASN A 146 -13.33 6.87 -15.70
N THR A 147 -12.63 7.10 -14.60
CA THR A 147 -13.07 7.94 -13.48
C THR A 147 -11.92 8.79 -12.95
N LEU A 148 -12.17 10.06 -12.66
CA LEU A 148 -11.26 10.89 -11.88
C LEU A 148 -11.99 11.59 -10.75
N ILE A 149 -11.37 11.60 -9.57
CA ILE A 149 -11.67 12.58 -8.54
C ILE A 149 -10.69 13.71 -8.75
N THR A 150 -11.19 14.89 -9.11
CA THR A 150 -10.33 16.06 -9.15
C THR A 150 -10.21 16.62 -7.73
N ALA A 151 -9.03 16.98 -7.27
CA ALA A 151 -8.84 17.67 -5.98
C ALA A 151 -8.75 19.18 -6.21
N ASN A 152 -9.23 19.97 -5.23
CA ASN A 152 -9.04 21.43 -5.13
C ASN A 152 -9.75 22.32 -6.16
N ARG A 153 -10.47 21.77 -7.15
CA ARG A 153 -11.25 22.58 -8.10
C ARG A 153 -12.57 21.92 -8.47
N ILE A 154 -13.67 22.62 -8.19
CA ILE A 154 -15.01 22.21 -8.58
C ILE A 154 -15.08 21.97 -10.10
N ALA A 155 -15.84 20.96 -10.51
CA ALA A 155 -16.06 20.70 -11.92
C ALA A 155 -16.79 21.88 -12.59
N THR A 156 -16.47 22.14 -13.84
CA THR A 156 -17.21 23.04 -14.72
C THR A 156 -17.71 22.24 -15.92
N ILE A 157 -18.69 22.76 -16.66
CA ILE A 157 -19.12 22.14 -17.93
C ILE A 157 -17.90 21.90 -18.84
N ALA A 158 -17.05 22.91 -19.02
CA ALA A 158 -15.84 22.77 -19.85
C ALA A 158 -14.79 21.77 -19.33
N SER A 159 -14.75 21.46 -18.03
CA SER A 159 -13.88 20.38 -17.53
C SER A 159 -14.51 19.01 -17.72
N LEU A 160 -15.84 18.91 -17.56
CA LEU A 160 -16.59 17.68 -17.77
C LEU A 160 -16.62 17.29 -19.25
N ASP A 161 -16.82 18.24 -20.17
CA ASP A 161 -16.74 18.03 -21.63
C ASP A 161 -15.37 17.46 -22.01
N ALA A 162 -14.30 18.10 -21.52
CA ALA A 162 -12.95 17.67 -21.84
C ALA A 162 -12.60 16.27 -21.29
N ALA A 163 -13.13 15.89 -20.13
CA ALA A 163 -12.99 14.52 -19.63
C ALA A 163 -13.85 13.54 -20.46
N GLY A 164 -15.05 13.97 -20.85
CA GLY A 164 -16.00 13.24 -21.68
C GLY A 164 -15.51 12.90 -23.07
N GLU A 165 -14.69 13.76 -23.69
CA GLU A 165 -13.99 13.49 -24.96
C GLU A 165 -13.17 12.19 -24.91
N TYR A 166 -12.66 11.83 -23.72
CA TYR A 166 -11.93 10.59 -23.46
C TYR A 166 -12.79 9.52 -22.76
N GLY A 167 -14.06 9.85 -22.52
CA GLY A 167 -15.06 9.13 -21.72
C GLY A 167 -14.58 8.76 -20.33
N ILE A 168 -13.98 9.75 -19.69
CA ILE A 168 -13.68 9.79 -18.27
C ILE A 168 -14.83 10.55 -17.59
N GLY A 169 -15.45 9.93 -16.59
CA GLY A 169 -16.36 10.61 -15.68
C GLY A 169 -15.61 11.31 -14.54
N LEU A 170 -16.16 12.41 -14.04
CA LEU A 170 -15.60 13.17 -12.94
C LEU A 170 -16.47 13.08 -11.69
N ILE A 171 -15.82 12.85 -10.55
CA ILE A 171 -16.37 13.14 -9.23
C ILE A 171 -15.89 14.54 -8.88
N SER A 172 -16.82 15.49 -8.77
CA SER A 172 -16.50 16.90 -8.52
C SER A 172 -16.16 17.12 -7.05
N PRO A 173 -15.00 17.71 -6.69
CA PRO A 173 -14.67 18.10 -5.32
C PRO A 173 -15.51 19.31 -4.94
N ALA A 174 -16.68 19.06 -4.37
CA ALA A 174 -17.55 20.06 -3.77
C ALA A 174 -17.19 20.26 -2.29
N GLU A 175 -15.89 20.34 -2.01
CA GLU A 175 -15.29 20.43 -0.69
C GLU A 175 -15.48 21.83 -0.07
N PHE A 176 -16.68 22.41 -0.18
CA PHE A 176 -17.03 23.73 0.36
C PHE A 176 -16.85 23.84 1.89
N LEU A 177 -16.74 22.69 2.57
CA LEU A 177 -16.42 22.59 3.99
C LEU A 177 -14.91 22.49 4.27
N HIS A 178 -14.13 22.01 3.30
CA HIS A 178 -12.70 21.78 3.49
C HIS A 178 -11.96 23.11 3.60
N GLY A 179 -11.15 23.27 4.65
CA GLY A 179 -10.53 24.54 5.01
C GLY A 179 -11.37 25.47 5.90
N HIS A 180 -12.68 25.22 6.01
CA HIS A 180 -13.59 25.97 6.90
C HIS A 180 -14.02 25.20 8.14
N ILE A 181 -13.60 23.94 8.30
CA ILE A 181 -13.86 23.15 9.51
C ILE A 181 -12.55 22.94 10.28
N ASN A 182 -12.54 23.25 11.58
CA ASN A 182 -11.41 22.93 12.47
C ASN A 182 -11.42 21.46 12.92
N HIS A 183 -10.41 21.06 13.67
CA HIS A 183 -10.29 19.71 14.23
C HIS A 183 -11.44 19.30 15.19
N ALA A 184 -12.18 20.25 15.75
CA ALA A 184 -13.35 20.02 16.58
C ALA A 184 -14.66 19.94 15.76
N GLY A 185 -14.58 20.02 14.43
CA GLY A 185 -15.76 19.99 13.57
C GLY A 185 -16.49 21.34 13.49
N GLU A 186 -15.97 22.41 14.07
CA GLU A 186 -16.59 23.74 14.07
C GLU A 186 -16.20 24.54 12.83
N LEU A 187 -17.10 25.41 12.37
CA LEU A 187 -16.78 26.32 11.28
C LEU A 187 -15.78 27.38 11.74
N THR A 188 -14.83 27.74 10.87
CA THR A 188 -13.83 28.78 11.10
C THR A 188 -13.96 29.92 10.10
N GLY A 189 -13.57 31.12 10.54
CA GLY A 189 -13.68 32.34 9.73
C GLY A 189 -15.10 32.89 9.63
N GLU A 190 -15.38 33.64 8.57
CA GLU A 190 -16.68 34.30 8.33
C GLU A 190 -17.68 33.42 7.54
N VAL A 191 -17.32 32.18 7.24
CA VAL A 191 -18.18 31.27 6.46
C VAL A 191 -19.29 30.71 7.35
N THR A 192 -20.53 30.88 6.92
CA THR A 192 -21.72 30.29 7.55
C THR A 192 -22.12 29.00 6.84
N MET A 193 -22.80 28.09 7.55
CA MET A 193 -23.38 26.90 6.91
C MET A 193 -24.35 27.27 5.79
N GLU A 194 -25.15 28.32 5.96
CA GLU A 194 -26.07 28.79 4.92
C GLU A 194 -25.34 29.10 3.60
N ARG A 195 -24.20 29.82 3.68
CA ARG A 195 -23.37 30.12 2.51
C ARG A 195 -22.82 28.85 1.85
N VAL A 196 -22.37 27.88 2.65
CA VAL A 196 -21.89 26.58 2.14
C VAL A 196 -23.00 25.85 1.39
N LEU A 197 -24.21 25.79 1.96
CA LEU A 197 -25.35 25.10 1.34
C LEU A 197 -25.81 25.80 0.05
N GLN A 198 -25.82 27.15 0.02
CA GLN A 198 -26.09 27.92 -1.19
C GLN A 198 -25.06 27.66 -2.29
N GLN A 199 -23.77 27.58 -1.94
CA GLN A 199 -22.71 27.25 -2.90
C GLN A 199 -22.85 25.82 -3.45
N ALA A 200 -23.18 24.85 -2.59
CA ALA A 200 -23.45 23.47 -3.00
C ALA A 200 -24.62 23.39 -3.99
N ALA A 201 -25.75 24.01 -3.66
CA ALA A 201 -26.94 24.03 -4.52
C ALA A 201 -26.68 24.75 -5.86
N ALA A 202 -25.95 25.87 -5.84
CA ALA A 202 -25.58 26.61 -7.05
C ALA A 202 -24.67 25.78 -7.96
N HIS A 203 -23.68 25.09 -7.38
CA HIS A 203 -22.80 24.19 -8.12
C HIS A 203 -23.56 23.02 -8.74
N ALA A 204 -24.37 22.30 -7.95
CA ALA A 204 -25.20 21.21 -8.44
C ALA A 204 -26.08 21.64 -9.61
N SER A 205 -26.74 22.81 -9.49
CA SER A 205 -27.59 23.36 -10.55
C SER A 205 -26.85 23.62 -11.86
N GLN A 206 -25.55 23.96 -11.81
CA GLN A 206 -24.74 24.17 -13.01
C GLN A 206 -24.37 22.86 -13.72
N VAL A 207 -24.06 21.79 -12.98
CA VAL A 207 -23.42 20.60 -13.58
C VAL A 207 -24.29 19.33 -13.59
N LYS A 208 -25.41 19.28 -12.87
CA LYS A 208 -26.24 18.06 -12.70
C LYS A 208 -26.77 17.40 -13.97
N SER A 209 -26.85 18.12 -15.08
CA SER A 209 -27.33 17.58 -16.36
C SER A 209 -26.23 16.96 -17.21
N HIS A 210 -24.97 17.08 -16.78
CA HIS A 210 -23.83 16.67 -17.60
C HIS A 210 -23.60 15.15 -17.52
N PRO A 211 -23.52 14.42 -18.64
CA PRO A 211 -23.47 12.95 -18.65
C PRO A 211 -22.18 12.36 -18.06
N HIS A 212 -21.13 13.17 -17.93
CA HIS A 212 -19.85 12.78 -17.35
C HIS A 212 -19.66 13.19 -15.89
N LEU A 213 -20.70 13.73 -15.22
CA LEU A 213 -20.69 13.87 -13.77
C LEU A 213 -21.02 12.52 -13.13
N LEU A 214 -20.24 12.08 -12.13
CA LEU A 214 -20.47 10.82 -11.42
C LEU A 214 -20.94 11.00 -9.99
N GLY A 215 -20.72 12.19 -9.40
CA GLY A 215 -21.01 12.46 -8.00
C GLY A 215 -20.32 13.72 -7.50
N TYR A 216 -20.62 14.09 -6.26
CA TYR A 216 -20.05 15.23 -5.57
C TYR A 216 -19.26 14.75 -4.36
N LEU A 217 -17.93 14.93 -4.36
CA LEU A 217 -17.11 14.73 -3.18
C LEU A 217 -17.31 15.92 -2.23
N VAL A 218 -18.05 15.73 -1.15
CA VAL A 218 -18.43 16.80 -0.20
C VAL A 218 -17.37 17.06 0.87
N PHE A 219 -16.53 16.05 1.19
CA PHE A 219 -15.48 16.17 2.18
C PHE A 219 -14.42 15.07 2.01
N ASP A 220 -13.15 15.43 2.17
CA ASP A 220 -12.01 14.50 2.19
C ASP A 220 -11.52 14.22 3.63
N GLU A 221 -11.44 12.95 3.99
CA GLU A 221 -10.98 12.41 5.29
C GLU A 221 -11.53 13.15 6.54
N PRO A 222 -12.86 13.19 6.77
CA PRO A 222 -13.42 13.90 7.90
C PRO A 222 -13.13 13.19 9.22
N ARG A 223 -12.94 14.00 10.27
CA ARG A 223 -13.08 13.51 11.65
C ARG A 223 -14.55 13.33 11.99
N ALA A 224 -14.85 12.46 12.94
CA ALA A 224 -16.21 12.19 13.43
C ALA A 224 -17.03 13.45 13.77
N ALA A 225 -16.39 14.52 14.28
CA ALA A 225 -17.07 15.77 14.63
C ALA A 225 -17.65 16.54 13.41
N ALA A 226 -17.16 16.28 12.19
CA ALA A 226 -17.68 16.90 10.97
C ALA A 226 -18.94 16.20 10.42
N ALA A 227 -19.30 15.01 10.93
CA ALA A 227 -20.32 14.14 10.34
C ALA A 227 -21.69 14.82 10.15
N VAL A 228 -22.14 15.64 11.11
CA VAL A 228 -23.41 16.37 11.02
C VAL A 228 -23.41 17.39 9.89
N LYS A 229 -22.31 18.14 9.72
CA LYS A 229 -22.20 19.15 8.65
C LYS A 229 -22.10 18.49 7.27
N ILE A 230 -21.41 17.35 7.19
CA ILE A 230 -21.31 16.56 5.96
C ILE A 230 -22.68 16.04 5.55
N GLN A 231 -23.49 15.58 6.51
CA GLN A 231 -24.88 15.19 6.26
C GLN A 231 -25.68 16.36 5.69
N GLN A 232 -25.62 17.56 6.31
CA GLN A 232 -26.33 18.74 5.83
C GLN A 232 -25.95 19.13 4.38
N VAL A 233 -24.66 19.11 4.04
CA VAL A 233 -24.20 19.40 2.67
C VAL A 233 -24.65 18.32 1.69
N SER A 234 -24.65 17.06 2.12
CA SER A 234 -25.15 15.95 1.31
C SER A 234 -26.63 16.07 1.00
N ASP A 235 -27.43 16.48 2.00
CA ASP A 235 -28.88 16.67 1.85
C ASP A 235 -29.16 17.81 0.86
N ALA A 236 -28.42 18.91 0.94
CA ALA A 236 -28.52 20.01 -0.02
C ALA A 236 -28.15 19.60 -1.46
N PHE A 237 -27.14 18.72 -1.63
CA PHE A 237 -26.85 18.13 -2.93
C PHE A 237 -27.99 17.25 -3.43
N PHE A 238 -28.53 16.39 -2.57
CA PHE A 238 -29.64 15.50 -2.94
C PHE A 238 -30.91 16.29 -3.33
N GLU A 239 -31.23 17.37 -2.62
CA GLU A 239 -32.35 18.26 -2.95
C GLU A 239 -32.15 18.96 -4.30
N SER A 240 -30.92 19.34 -4.64
CA SER A 240 -30.59 20.07 -5.87
C SER A 240 -30.39 19.14 -7.08
N ASP A 241 -29.90 17.93 -6.83
CA ASP A 241 -29.55 16.88 -7.78
C ASP A 241 -29.71 15.50 -7.14
N SER A 242 -30.89 14.91 -7.34
CA SER A 242 -31.20 13.55 -6.86
C SER A 242 -30.62 12.45 -7.75
N THR A 243 -29.92 12.78 -8.83
CA THR A 243 -29.43 11.81 -9.84
C THR A 243 -27.95 11.47 -9.66
N HIS A 244 -27.21 12.25 -8.87
CA HIS A 244 -25.81 11.99 -8.55
C HIS A 244 -25.60 11.91 -7.03
N PRO A 245 -24.79 10.96 -6.54
CA PRO A 245 -24.54 10.80 -5.11
C PRO A 245 -23.65 11.92 -4.54
N ALA A 246 -23.94 12.30 -3.29
CA ALA A 246 -22.98 12.96 -2.42
C ALA A 246 -22.06 11.93 -1.76
N ILE A 247 -20.75 12.10 -1.93
CA ILE A 247 -19.67 11.17 -1.58
C ILE A 247 -18.73 11.86 -0.59
N TYR A 248 -18.16 11.14 0.37
CA TYR A 248 -17.04 11.62 1.16
C TYR A 248 -15.99 10.50 1.30
N THR A 249 -14.72 10.87 1.53
CA THR A 249 -13.64 9.90 1.76
C THR A 249 -13.57 9.51 3.24
N HIS A 250 -13.69 8.23 3.56
CA HIS A 250 -13.55 7.72 4.93
C HIS A 250 -12.17 7.06 5.16
N ALA A 251 -11.46 7.48 6.21
CA ALA A 251 -10.12 7.00 6.56
C ALA A 251 -10.02 6.36 7.97
N ASP A 252 -11.02 6.56 8.83
CA ASP A 252 -10.91 6.37 10.28
C ASP A 252 -11.30 4.94 10.71
N LEU A 253 -10.32 4.10 11.07
CA LEU A 253 -10.57 2.77 11.66
C LEU A 253 -9.88 2.55 13.03
N PRO A 254 -10.42 1.68 13.91
CA PRO A 254 -11.67 0.91 13.79
C PRO A 254 -12.94 1.77 13.83
N LEU A 255 -14.03 1.26 13.28
CA LEU A 255 -15.35 1.88 13.42
C LEU A 255 -15.97 1.56 14.78
N ASP A 256 -16.23 2.60 15.57
CA ASP A 256 -16.82 2.48 16.91
C ASP A 256 -18.18 3.17 16.95
N ALA A 257 -19.26 2.38 16.85
CA ALA A 257 -20.63 2.89 16.88
C ALA A 257 -20.99 3.56 18.22
N VAL A 258 -20.33 3.17 19.32
CA VAL A 258 -20.60 3.68 20.67
C VAL A 258 -19.85 5.00 20.89
N ARG A 259 -18.56 5.06 20.53
CA ARG A 259 -17.74 6.26 20.73
C ARG A 259 -17.94 7.31 19.64
N LYS A 260 -18.37 6.91 18.44
CA LYS A 260 -18.54 7.79 17.27
C LYS A 260 -19.91 7.60 16.58
N PRO A 261 -21.04 7.75 17.30
CA PRO A 261 -22.37 7.46 16.76
C PRO A 261 -22.76 8.33 15.56
N ALA A 262 -22.30 9.58 15.51
CA ALA A 262 -22.58 10.48 14.39
C ALA A 262 -21.89 10.04 13.08
N GLU A 263 -20.63 9.59 13.17
CA GLU A 263 -19.89 9.03 12.04
C GLU A 263 -20.52 7.72 11.56
N TRP A 264 -20.90 6.86 12.50
CA TRP A 264 -21.59 5.60 12.19
C TRP A 264 -22.92 5.84 11.45
N LYS A 265 -23.74 6.79 11.94
CA LYS A 265 -25.00 7.16 11.29
C LYS A 265 -24.78 7.76 9.90
N LEU A 266 -23.72 8.56 9.72
CA LEU A 266 -23.34 9.09 8.41
C LEU A 266 -22.98 7.96 7.45
N LEU A 267 -22.14 7.01 7.85
CA LEU A 267 -21.78 5.83 7.06
C LEU A 267 -23.00 5.03 6.62
N GLN A 268 -23.95 4.78 7.53
CA GLN A 268 -25.20 4.07 7.25
C GLN A 268 -26.11 4.75 6.21
N SER A 269 -26.07 6.09 6.15
CA SER A 269 -26.92 6.87 5.23
C SER A 269 -26.32 7.02 3.83
N ARG A 270 -25.04 6.65 3.63
CA ARG A 270 -24.39 6.78 2.32
C ARG A 270 -24.81 5.68 1.35
N ASP A 271 -24.93 6.04 0.08
CA ASP A 271 -25.13 5.08 -1.01
C ASP A 271 -23.81 4.70 -1.68
N VAL A 272 -22.83 5.60 -1.64
CA VAL A 272 -21.46 5.38 -2.08
C VAL A 272 -20.54 5.75 -0.93
N ILE A 273 -19.66 4.83 -0.55
CA ILE A 273 -18.61 5.07 0.43
C ILE A 273 -17.29 5.03 -0.31
N LEU A 274 -16.65 6.19 -0.39
CA LEU A 274 -15.27 6.30 -0.81
C LEU A 274 -14.40 6.13 0.43
N SER A 275 -13.34 5.34 0.37
CA SER A 275 -12.46 5.13 1.51
C SER A 275 -11.01 5.09 1.05
N ASP A 276 -10.07 5.37 1.93
CA ASP A 276 -8.64 5.27 1.63
C ASP A 276 -7.89 4.48 2.72
N CYS A 277 -6.90 3.71 2.29
CA CYS A 277 -6.03 2.96 3.19
C CYS A 277 -4.69 2.69 2.51
N TYR A 278 -3.60 3.04 3.20
CA TYR A 278 -2.25 2.95 2.67
C TYR A 278 -1.44 1.89 3.43
N SER A 279 -1.53 0.65 2.94
CA SER A 279 -1.07 -0.54 3.63
C SER A 279 0.38 -0.95 3.36
N ILE A 280 1.05 -0.27 2.42
CA ILE A 280 2.45 -0.52 2.08
C ILE A 280 3.31 0.57 2.72
N THR A 281 3.95 0.23 3.83
CA THR A 281 4.75 1.16 4.61
C THR A 281 6.19 0.66 4.80
N ALA A 282 7.14 1.59 4.82
CA ALA A 282 8.53 1.33 5.12
C ALA A 282 8.80 1.06 6.61
N ARG A 283 7.89 1.47 7.52
CA ARG A 283 8.07 1.35 8.98
C ARG A 283 7.29 0.21 9.59
N SER A 284 6.04 0.06 9.17
CA SER A 284 5.07 -0.91 9.70
C SER A 284 4.78 -2.03 8.71
N GLY A 285 5.68 -2.29 7.77
CA GLY A 285 5.60 -3.44 6.86
C GLY A 285 4.74 -3.25 5.62
N ARG A 286 4.78 -4.28 4.78
CA ARG A 286 4.10 -4.34 3.49
C ARG A 286 2.92 -5.31 3.63
N ASP A 287 1.71 -4.80 3.85
CA ASP A 287 0.48 -5.60 4.00
C ASP A 287 -0.49 -5.31 2.83
N PRO A 288 -0.26 -5.84 1.62
CA PRO A 288 -1.15 -5.61 0.48
C PRO A 288 -2.59 -6.12 0.70
N TRP A 289 -2.87 -6.88 1.77
CA TRP A 289 -4.19 -7.47 2.05
C TRP A 289 -5.05 -6.64 3.00
N LEU A 290 -4.46 -5.68 3.73
CA LEU A 290 -5.10 -4.92 4.81
C LEU A 290 -6.48 -4.38 4.42
N TYR A 291 -6.61 -3.90 3.19
CA TYR A 291 -7.83 -3.29 2.70
C TYR A 291 -9.00 -4.29 2.64
N GLY A 292 -8.81 -5.42 1.95
CA GLY A 292 -9.82 -6.47 1.83
C GLY A 292 -10.08 -7.22 3.14
N ASP A 293 -9.05 -7.36 3.98
CA ASP A 293 -9.15 -8.13 5.22
C ASP A 293 -9.79 -7.38 6.39
N VAL A 294 -9.63 -6.05 6.44
CA VAL A 294 -10.00 -5.24 7.60
C VAL A 294 -10.93 -4.11 7.20
N TYR A 295 -10.51 -3.27 6.24
CA TYR A 295 -11.26 -2.05 5.92
C TYR A 295 -12.64 -2.35 5.31
N LEU A 296 -12.70 -3.18 4.26
CA LEU A 296 -13.97 -3.48 3.61
C LEU A 296 -14.96 -4.26 4.51
N PRO A 297 -14.54 -5.27 5.29
CA PRO A 297 -15.42 -5.91 6.27
C PRO A 297 -16.01 -4.92 7.27
N GLU A 298 -15.22 -3.98 7.81
CA GLU A 298 -15.70 -2.97 8.75
C GLU A 298 -16.70 -2.00 8.10
N LEU A 299 -16.40 -1.49 6.90
CA LEU A 299 -17.30 -0.59 6.17
C LEU A 299 -18.63 -1.26 5.82
N ARG A 300 -18.62 -2.55 5.45
CA ARG A 300 -19.84 -3.31 5.18
C ARG A 300 -20.61 -3.68 6.43
N ARG A 301 -19.92 -3.91 7.55
CA ARG A 301 -20.57 -4.06 8.86
C ARG A 301 -21.36 -2.80 9.21
N ALA A 302 -20.83 -1.62 8.87
CA ALA A 302 -21.56 -0.37 9.02
C ALA A 302 -22.68 -0.20 7.98
N ASN A 303 -22.41 -0.49 6.72
CA ASN A 303 -23.37 -0.31 5.63
C ASN A 303 -23.18 -1.37 4.52
N PRO A 304 -23.94 -2.48 4.54
CA PRO A 304 -23.81 -3.55 3.55
C PRO A 304 -24.41 -3.20 2.18
N HIS A 305 -25.19 -2.11 2.09
CA HIS A 305 -25.90 -1.70 0.87
C HIS A 305 -25.19 -0.59 0.08
N ALA A 306 -24.11 -0.03 0.62
CA ALA A 306 -23.33 0.98 -0.07
C ALA A 306 -22.42 0.38 -1.13
N LEU A 307 -22.23 1.11 -2.24
CA LEU A 307 -21.16 0.84 -3.19
C LEU A 307 -19.83 1.28 -2.55
N GLN A 308 -18.95 0.32 -2.30
CA GLN A 308 -17.64 0.56 -1.69
C GLN A 308 -16.63 0.90 -2.79
N TRP A 309 -16.11 2.13 -2.79
CA TRP A 309 -15.12 2.64 -3.74
C TRP A 309 -13.78 2.92 -3.02
N PRO A 310 -12.95 1.88 -2.84
CA PRO A 310 -11.65 2.02 -2.19
C PRO A 310 -10.65 2.81 -3.05
N ILE A 311 -9.80 3.59 -2.38
CA ILE A 311 -8.63 4.28 -2.92
C ILE A 311 -7.38 3.47 -2.53
N ILE A 312 -6.79 2.81 -3.51
CA ILE A 312 -5.59 1.99 -3.39
C ILE A 312 -4.35 2.88 -3.43
N GLN A 313 -3.41 2.57 -2.54
CA GLN A 313 -2.08 3.17 -2.56
C GLN A 313 -1.38 2.87 -3.90
N ALA A 314 -1.08 3.91 -4.66
CA ALA A 314 -0.21 3.87 -5.85
C ALA A 314 0.92 4.90 -5.72
N PHE A 315 1.33 5.19 -4.48
CA PHE A 315 2.33 6.21 -4.17
C PHE A 315 3.29 5.82 -3.05
N THR A 316 4.35 6.60 -2.90
CA THR A 316 5.25 6.65 -1.75
C THR A 316 5.37 8.08 -1.24
N LYS A 317 5.53 8.24 0.07
CA LYS A 317 5.82 9.52 0.72
C LYS A 317 7.28 9.52 1.15
N PRO A 318 8.17 10.24 0.44
CA PRO A 318 9.55 10.40 0.88
C PRO A 318 9.57 10.81 2.36
N TYR A 319 10.39 10.14 3.16
CA TYR A 319 10.67 10.45 4.57
C TYR A 319 9.62 10.06 5.63
N ARG A 320 8.40 9.64 5.29
CA ARG A 320 7.33 9.48 6.32
C ARG A 320 6.41 8.30 6.06
N ILE A 321 6.86 7.08 6.34
CA ILE A 321 5.99 5.90 6.52
C ILE A 321 5.65 5.14 5.23
N HIS A 322 5.21 5.73 4.11
CA HIS A 322 4.67 4.95 2.96
C HIS A 322 5.69 4.58 1.87
N ALA A 323 5.64 3.35 1.36
CA ALA A 323 6.48 2.84 0.27
C ALA A 323 5.66 2.52 -1.00
N LEU A 324 6.25 2.65 -2.18
CA LEU A 324 5.55 2.37 -3.44
C LEU A 324 5.30 0.84 -3.52
N PRO A 325 4.07 0.40 -3.86
CA PRO A 325 3.82 -1.02 -4.11
C PRO A 325 4.61 -1.48 -5.34
N THR A 326 5.05 -2.73 -5.31
CA THR A 326 5.47 -3.44 -6.52
C THR A 326 4.24 -3.77 -7.37
N PRO A 327 4.40 -4.07 -8.68
CA PRO A 327 3.27 -4.51 -9.50
C PRO A 327 2.53 -5.72 -8.92
N ALA A 328 3.23 -6.70 -8.33
CA ALA A 328 2.60 -7.87 -7.72
C ALA A 328 1.78 -7.52 -6.48
N GLU A 329 2.28 -6.64 -5.61
CA GLU A 329 1.53 -6.15 -4.46
C GLU A 329 0.32 -5.33 -4.89
N LEU A 330 0.46 -4.48 -5.91
CA LEU A 330 -0.67 -3.73 -6.46
C LEU A 330 -1.77 -4.67 -6.96
N ARG A 331 -1.41 -5.76 -7.65
CA ARG A 331 -2.40 -6.76 -8.10
C ARG A 331 -3.12 -7.42 -6.92
N VAL A 332 -2.41 -7.79 -5.84
CA VAL A 332 -3.04 -8.28 -4.61
C VAL A 332 -3.96 -7.23 -4.02
N MET A 333 -3.50 -5.98 -3.86
CA MET A 333 -4.29 -4.89 -3.30
C MET A 333 -5.58 -4.66 -4.10
N VAL A 334 -5.53 -4.80 -5.43
CA VAL A 334 -6.71 -4.62 -6.29
C VAL A 334 -7.63 -5.84 -6.23
N TYR A 335 -7.15 -7.04 -6.59
CA TYR A 335 -8.01 -8.22 -6.68
C TYR A 335 -8.50 -8.71 -5.33
N HIS A 336 -7.70 -8.61 -4.26
CA HIS A 336 -8.15 -8.97 -2.91
C HIS A 336 -9.25 -8.04 -2.42
N THR A 337 -9.13 -6.75 -2.70
CA THR A 337 -10.15 -5.74 -2.38
C THR A 337 -11.43 -5.95 -3.20
N VAL A 338 -11.33 -6.27 -4.50
CA VAL A 338 -12.51 -6.64 -5.31
C VAL A 338 -13.11 -7.97 -4.86
N ALA A 339 -12.30 -8.96 -4.49
CA ALA A 339 -12.75 -10.22 -3.90
C ALA A 339 -13.37 -10.03 -2.50
N SER A 340 -13.19 -8.85 -1.90
CA SER A 340 -13.73 -8.48 -0.60
C SER A 340 -14.91 -7.51 -0.69
N GLY A 341 -15.55 -7.36 -1.85
CA GLY A 341 -16.82 -6.63 -2.00
C GLY A 341 -16.73 -5.22 -2.61
N ALA A 342 -15.58 -4.78 -3.10
CA ALA A 342 -15.47 -3.49 -3.76
C ALA A 342 -16.26 -3.41 -5.07
N LYS A 343 -16.92 -2.26 -5.30
CA LYS A 343 -17.74 -1.97 -6.48
C LYS A 343 -17.15 -0.86 -7.37
N GLY A 344 -15.96 -0.43 -7.05
CA GLY A 344 -15.13 0.53 -7.77
C GLY A 344 -13.70 0.43 -7.26
N MET A 345 -12.78 1.15 -7.89
CA MET A 345 -11.38 1.15 -7.53
C MET A 345 -10.71 2.45 -7.97
N LEU A 346 -10.19 3.21 -7.03
CA LEU A 346 -9.43 4.40 -7.33
C LEU A 346 -8.00 4.26 -6.83
N PHE A 347 -7.09 5.10 -7.33
CA PHE A 347 -5.69 5.11 -6.94
C PHE A 347 -5.28 6.49 -6.46
N PHE A 348 -4.59 6.56 -5.32
CA PHE A 348 -3.89 7.76 -4.88
C PHE A 348 -2.40 7.57 -5.14
N THR A 349 -1.68 8.41 -5.87
CA THR A 349 -2.14 9.39 -6.85
C THR A 349 -1.27 9.21 -8.10
N THR A 350 -1.37 10.11 -9.06
CA THR A 350 -0.57 10.13 -10.29
C THR A 350 0.48 11.24 -10.22
N ASN A 351 1.72 10.97 -10.62
CA ASN A 351 2.80 11.97 -10.74
C ASN A 351 2.59 12.95 -11.90
N GLN A 352 1.54 12.81 -12.69
CA GLN A 352 1.35 13.59 -13.91
C GLN A 352 0.88 15.02 -13.62
N ALA A 353 0.18 15.19 -12.49
CA ALA A 353 -0.16 16.47 -11.84
C ALA A 353 0.95 16.99 -10.93
N TYR A 354 1.68 16.08 -10.27
CA TYR A 354 2.73 16.46 -9.33
C TYR A 354 4.09 16.56 -10.03
N LEU A 355 4.40 17.74 -10.55
CA LEU A 355 5.80 18.15 -10.77
C LEU A 355 6.32 18.68 -9.43
N GLY A 356 6.23 17.85 -8.39
CA GLY A 356 6.64 18.18 -7.03
C GLY A 356 8.15 18.15 -6.82
N SER A 357 8.98 18.30 -7.85
CA SER A 357 10.40 17.90 -7.76
C SER A 357 11.44 18.89 -8.24
N TRP A 358 11.10 20.13 -8.62
CA TRP A 358 12.14 21.14 -8.97
C TRP A 358 11.85 22.52 -8.41
N ALA A 359 10.57 22.90 -8.27
CA ALA A 359 10.15 24.11 -7.57
C ALA A 359 9.83 23.77 -6.11
N ARG A 360 10.88 23.81 -5.27
CA ARG A 360 10.88 23.96 -3.80
C ARG A 360 9.53 23.74 -3.08
N ARG A 361 9.40 22.60 -2.38
CA ARG A 361 8.52 22.30 -1.21
C ARG A 361 7.47 21.19 -1.33
N HIS A 362 7.23 20.55 -2.49
CA HIS A 362 6.15 19.56 -2.63
C HIS A 362 6.57 18.13 -3.03
N TRP A 363 7.68 17.63 -2.48
CA TRP A 363 8.08 16.21 -2.57
C TRP A 363 7.16 15.25 -1.80
N PHE A 364 5.91 15.63 -1.50
CA PHE A 364 5.08 14.89 -0.56
C PHE A 364 4.69 13.50 -1.07
N TYR A 365 4.53 13.29 -2.38
CA TYR A 365 4.10 12.00 -2.94
C TYR A 365 4.78 11.70 -4.28
N ARG A 366 5.46 10.54 -4.40
CA ARG A 366 5.74 9.91 -5.69
C ARG A 366 4.62 8.91 -5.95
N GLY A 367 3.68 9.25 -6.82
CA GLY A 367 2.61 8.40 -7.34
C GLY A 367 3.03 7.51 -8.51
N SER A 368 2.04 7.04 -9.28
CA SER A 368 2.21 6.33 -10.55
C SER A 368 2.29 7.30 -11.75
N GLY A 369 2.94 6.91 -12.83
CA GLY A 369 3.18 7.74 -14.00
C GLY A 369 4.33 8.74 -13.83
N ASN A 370 4.49 9.62 -14.83
CA ASN A 370 5.48 10.69 -14.86
C ASN A 370 4.98 11.89 -15.70
N PRO A 371 5.54 13.09 -15.51
CA PRO A 371 5.03 14.29 -16.16
C PRO A 371 5.28 14.36 -17.67
N TRP A 372 6.06 13.44 -18.25
CA TRP A 372 6.27 13.34 -19.70
C TRP A 372 5.40 12.26 -20.35
N PHE A 373 4.49 11.65 -19.57
CA PHE A 373 3.57 10.59 -20.02
C PHE A 373 4.30 9.33 -20.54
N GLY A 374 5.52 9.10 -20.04
CA GLY A 374 6.35 7.93 -20.35
C GLY A 374 5.88 6.66 -19.68
N ARG A 375 6.47 5.54 -20.09
CA ARG A 375 6.22 4.24 -19.48
C ARG A 375 6.65 4.23 -18.02
N GLU A 376 5.79 3.71 -17.17
CA GLU A 376 6.07 3.53 -15.75
C GLU A 376 5.43 2.21 -15.31
N PRO A 377 6.19 1.25 -14.76
CA PRO A 377 5.70 -0.11 -14.55
C PRO A 377 4.41 -0.20 -13.73
N LEU A 378 4.22 0.71 -12.76
CA LEU A 378 3.02 0.72 -11.94
C LEU A 378 1.81 1.23 -12.73
N LEU A 379 1.96 2.30 -13.52
CA LEU A 379 0.89 2.79 -14.39
C LEU A 379 0.55 1.81 -15.53
N ASP A 380 1.54 1.12 -16.10
CA ASP A 380 1.30 0.06 -17.08
C ASP A 380 0.50 -1.10 -16.45
N GLU A 381 0.82 -1.49 -15.21
CA GLU A 381 0.06 -2.49 -14.47
C GLU A 381 -1.38 -2.02 -14.16
N ILE A 382 -1.55 -0.76 -13.74
CA ILE A 382 -2.88 -0.14 -13.57
C ILE A 382 -3.67 -0.19 -14.88
N GLY A 383 -3.03 0.08 -16.02
CA GLY A 383 -3.67 -0.01 -17.34
C GLY A 383 -4.14 -1.42 -17.69
N ARG A 384 -3.32 -2.43 -17.39
CA ARG A 384 -3.70 -3.84 -17.56
C ARG A 384 -4.91 -4.22 -16.70
N LEU A 385 -4.90 -3.81 -15.43
CA LEU A 385 -6.02 -4.03 -14.50
C LEU A 385 -7.27 -3.27 -14.95
N GLY A 386 -7.11 -2.04 -15.44
CA GLY A 386 -8.20 -1.19 -15.94
C GLY A 386 -8.89 -1.79 -17.15
N ARG A 387 -8.14 -2.38 -18.08
CA ARG A 387 -8.71 -3.11 -19.24
C ARG A 387 -9.69 -4.18 -18.81
N HIS A 388 -9.33 -4.93 -17.78
CA HIS A 388 -10.18 -5.97 -17.24
C HIS A 388 -11.36 -5.36 -16.48
N LEU A 389 -11.09 -4.52 -15.48
CA LEU A 389 -12.10 -4.06 -14.52
C LEU A 389 -13.09 -3.05 -15.10
N THR A 390 -12.70 -2.21 -16.07
CA THR A 390 -13.66 -1.29 -16.70
C THR A 390 -14.59 -1.97 -17.71
N THR A 391 -14.22 -3.13 -18.24
CA THR A 391 -15.01 -3.85 -19.25
C THR A 391 -15.85 -4.96 -18.64
N ALA A 392 -15.28 -5.73 -17.71
CA ALA A 392 -15.96 -6.82 -16.99
C ALA A 392 -16.56 -6.37 -15.65
N GLY A 393 -15.91 -5.42 -14.96
CA GLY A 393 -16.35 -4.96 -13.65
C GLY A 393 -17.80 -4.47 -13.58
N PRO A 394 -18.38 -3.80 -14.59
CA PRO A 394 -19.80 -3.41 -14.53
C PRO A 394 -20.76 -4.59 -14.26
N LEU A 395 -20.38 -5.83 -14.61
CA LEU A 395 -21.20 -7.02 -14.33
C LEU A 395 -21.28 -7.37 -12.84
N LEU A 396 -20.30 -6.97 -12.03
CA LEU A 396 -20.31 -7.21 -10.58
C LEU A 396 -21.11 -6.13 -9.83
N VAL A 397 -21.22 -4.91 -10.36
CA VAL A 397 -21.85 -3.77 -9.66
C VAL A 397 -23.28 -4.06 -9.17
N PRO A 398 -24.20 -4.62 -9.99
CA PRO A 398 -25.57 -4.88 -9.55
C PRO A 398 -25.73 -6.06 -8.58
N LEU A 399 -24.72 -6.92 -8.46
CA LEU A 399 -24.80 -8.15 -7.68
C LEU A 399 -24.56 -7.92 -6.19
N HIS A 400 -25.09 -8.81 -5.34
CA HIS A 400 -24.79 -8.79 -3.90
C HIS A 400 -23.50 -9.53 -3.61
N TYR A 401 -22.66 -8.99 -2.72
CA TYR A 401 -21.44 -9.69 -2.31
C TYR A 401 -21.78 -10.90 -1.41
N LYS A 402 -21.19 -12.06 -1.68
CA LYS A 402 -21.43 -13.32 -0.94
C LYS A 402 -20.11 -13.83 -0.34
N PRO A 403 -19.78 -13.51 0.93
CA PRO A 403 -18.50 -13.91 1.56
C PRO A 403 -18.35 -15.42 1.71
N ASN A 404 -19.48 -16.12 1.90
CA ASN A 404 -19.51 -17.57 2.12
C ASN A 404 -20.07 -18.27 0.87
N TYR A 405 -19.50 -17.95 -0.29
CA TYR A 405 -19.90 -18.63 -1.52
C TYR A 405 -19.46 -20.11 -1.47
N PRO A 406 -20.28 -21.07 -1.91
CA PRO A 406 -20.00 -22.50 -1.79
C PRO A 406 -18.96 -22.95 -2.83
N VAL A 407 -17.71 -22.51 -2.64
CA VAL A 407 -16.55 -22.81 -3.46
C VAL A 407 -15.45 -23.44 -2.61
N HIS A 408 -14.77 -24.43 -3.17
CA HIS A 408 -13.60 -25.05 -2.56
C HIS A 408 -12.37 -24.81 -3.42
N VAL A 409 -11.26 -24.45 -2.80
CA VAL A 409 -9.95 -24.29 -3.45
C VAL A 409 -9.02 -25.40 -2.97
N GLY A 410 -8.53 -26.21 -3.90
CA GLY A 410 -7.58 -27.28 -3.62
C GLY A 410 -6.36 -27.23 -4.56
N ALA A 411 -5.43 -28.15 -4.35
CA ALA A 411 -4.29 -28.32 -5.26
C ALA A 411 -4.75 -28.91 -6.60
N VAL A 412 -4.07 -28.59 -7.70
CA VAL A 412 -4.42 -29.10 -9.05
C VAL A 412 -4.49 -30.64 -9.08
N ALA A 413 -3.52 -31.32 -8.46
CA ALA A 413 -3.46 -32.79 -8.41
C ALA A 413 -4.38 -33.40 -7.33
N ALA A 414 -4.93 -32.59 -6.43
CA ALA A 414 -5.82 -33.03 -5.36
C ALA A 414 -6.90 -31.94 -5.13
N PRO A 415 -7.90 -31.84 -6.02
CA PRO A 415 -8.86 -30.73 -6.01
C PRO A 415 -9.67 -30.58 -4.73
N LEU A 416 -9.86 -31.67 -3.98
CA LEU A 416 -10.55 -31.69 -2.69
C LEU A 416 -9.59 -31.68 -1.49
N GLY A 417 -8.27 -31.63 -1.76
CA GLY A 417 -7.27 -31.44 -0.73
C GLY A 417 -7.27 -29.99 -0.19
N PRO A 418 -6.49 -29.73 0.87
CA PRO A 418 -6.33 -28.37 1.38
C PRO A 418 -5.71 -27.47 0.31
N ALA A 419 -6.11 -26.20 0.31
CA ALA A 419 -5.47 -25.19 -0.52
C ALA A 419 -3.98 -25.10 -0.21
N GLU A 420 -3.17 -24.83 -1.24
CA GLU A 420 -1.79 -24.40 -1.01
C GLU A 420 -1.83 -23.12 -0.16
N SER A 421 -0.95 -23.05 0.84
CA SER A 421 -0.87 -21.90 1.72
C SER A 421 0.54 -21.34 1.78
N PHE A 422 0.65 -20.04 1.97
CA PHE A 422 1.90 -19.36 2.25
C PHE A 422 1.80 -18.58 3.56
N PHE A 423 2.93 -18.19 4.10
CA PHE A 423 2.98 -17.37 5.31
C PHE A 423 3.31 -15.93 4.94
N ALA A 424 2.45 -15.01 5.36
CA ALA A 424 2.63 -13.57 5.23
C ALA A 424 2.92 -12.98 6.60
N TYR A 425 3.97 -12.17 6.72
CA TYR A 425 4.20 -11.44 7.95
C TYR A 425 3.51 -10.08 7.89
N VAL A 426 2.52 -9.88 8.76
CA VAL A 426 1.85 -8.59 8.93
C VAL A 426 2.43 -7.94 10.17
N LEU A 427 2.93 -6.71 10.02
CA LEU A 427 3.37 -5.90 11.13
C LEU A 427 2.15 -5.27 11.78
N GLY A 428 1.93 -5.57 13.06
CA GLY A 428 0.90 -4.92 13.87
C GLY A 428 1.18 -3.42 13.92
N VAL A 429 0.24 -2.63 13.42
CA VAL A 429 0.44 -1.18 13.31
C VAL A 429 0.31 -0.59 14.71
N GLY A 430 1.43 -0.19 15.33
CA GLY A 430 1.47 0.48 16.63
C GLY A 430 0.82 1.88 16.67
N SER A 431 0.15 2.31 15.60
CA SER A 431 -0.48 3.61 15.46
C SER A 431 -1.99 3.44 15.18
N LYS A 432 -2.81 3.76 16.18
CA LYS A 432 -4.29 3.90 16.15
C LYS A 432 -5.16 2.69 15.77
N VAL A 433 -4.75 1.83 14.83
CA VAL A 433 -5.51 0.61 14.48
C VAL A 433 -5.46 -0.44 15.60
N ALA A 434 -4.42 -0.40 16.44
CA ALA A 434 -4.24 -1.32 17.56
C ALA A 434 -5.19 -1.08 18.76
N GLU A 435 -5.78 0.11 18.93
CA GLU A 435 -6.72 0.33 20.05
C GLU A 435 -8.03 -0.45 19.87
N GLY A 436 -8.35 -0.88 18.64
CA GLY A 436 -9.44 -1.80 18.32
C GLY A 436 -9.07 -3.28 18.31
N GLY A 437 -7.81 -3.65 18.60
CA GLY A 437 -7.39 -5.06 18.61
C GLY A 437 -7.40 -5.78 17.26
N MET A 438 -7.45 -5.07 16.12
CA MET A 438 -7.82 -5.74 14.85
C MET A 438 -6.75 -6.68 14.27
N ARG A 439 -5.45 -6.44 14.46
CA ARG A 439 -4.37 -7.40 14.10
C ARG A 439 -3.13 -7.25 14.98
N THR A 440 -2.63 -8.35 15.52
CA THR A 440 -1.31 -8.42 16.15
C THR A 440 -0.22 -8.61 15.11
N ALA A 441 0.99 -8.12 15.38
CA ALA A 441 2.14 -8.42 14.52
C ALA A 441 2.39 -9.93 14.53
N GLY A 442 2.49 -10.55 13.35
CA GLY A 442 2.61 -11.99 13.29
C GLY A 442 2.66 -12.55 11.88
N GLU A 443 3.03 -13.82 11.83
CA GLU A 443 2.95 -14.64 10.64
C GLU A 443 1.52 -15.16 10.49
N ILE A 444 0.86 -14.79 9.39
CA ILE A 444 -0.49 -15.19 9.02
C ILE A 444 -0.35 -16.22 7.91
N GLN A 445 -0.88 -17.42 8.13
CA GLN A 445 -1.03 -18.40 7.07
C GLN A 445 -2.21 -17.99 6.18
N ARG A 446 -1.98 -17.93 4.87
CA ARG A 446 -2.97 -17.53 3.87
C ARG A 446 -3.05 -18.59 2.78
N GLU A 447 -4.24 -18.79 2.24
CA GLU A 447 -4.42 -19.53 1.01
C GLU A 447 -3.74 -18.78 -0.14
N ALA A 448 -3.00 -19.52 -0.97
CA ALA A 448 -2.26 -18.98 -2.10
C ALA A 448 -3.18 -18.55 -3.23
N VAL A 449 -4.33 -19.21 -3.41
CA VAL A 449 -5.40 -18.78 -4.31
C VAL A 449 -6.64 -18.50 -3.49
N HIS A 450 -7.19 -17.31 -3.61
CA HIS A 450 -8.37 -16.86 -2.88
C HIS A 450 -9.53 -16.59 -3.85
N VAL A 451 -10.76 -16.84 -3.40
CA VAL A 451 -11.99 -16.66 -4.17
C VAL A 451 -12.94 -15.76 -3.40
N GLY A 452 -13.29 -14.61 -3.98
CA GLY A 452 -14.46 -13.83 -3.60
C GLY A 452 -15.60 -14.04 -4.60
N ALA A 453 -16.84 -13.76 -4.20
CA ALA A 453 -17.97 -13.92 -5.12
C ALA A 453 -19.05 -12.86 -4.93
N TYR A 454 -19.78 -12.65 -6.00
CA TYR A 454 -20.98 -11.85 -6.08
C TYR A 454 -22.10 -12.67 -6.69
N SER A 455 -23.29 -12.61 -6.12
CA SER A 455 -24.44 -13.39 -6.54
C SER A 455 -25.62 -12.51 -6.95
N GLY A 456 -26.29 -12.93 -8.02
CA GLY A 456 -27.58 -12.42 -8.47
C GLY A 456 -28.48 -13.56 -8.92
N ASP A 457 -29.61 -13.23 -9.52
CA ASP A 457 -30.60 -14.22 -9.93
C ASP A 457 -30.12 -15.04 -11.14
N ASP A 458 -29.62 -14.37 -12.18
CA ASP A 458 -29.26 -14.99 -13.46
C ASP A 458 -27.82 -15.51 -13.53
N TYR A 459 -26.90 -14.85 -12.81
CA TYR A 459 -25.48 -15.22 -12.80
C TYR A 459 -24.80 -14.83 -11.49
N ASP A 460 -23.64 -15.46 -11.27
CA ASP A 460 -22.68 -15.10 -10.25
C ASP A 460 -21.38 -14.63 -10.91
N VAL A 461 -20.64 -13.77 -10.23
CA VAL A 461 -19.28 -13.37 -10.63
C VAL A 461 -18.30 -13.76 -9.53
N LEU A 462 -17.33 -14.60 -9.88
CA LEU A 462 -16.23 -15.02 -9.02
C LEU A 462 -15.02 -14.13 -9.29
N VAL A 463 -14.35 -13.70 -8.22
CA VAL A 463 -13.06 -13.00 -8.27
C VAL A 463 -12.02 -13.96 -7.72
N ILE A 464 -11.21 -14.54 -8.61
CA ILE A 464 -10.22 -15.55 -8.25
C ILE A 464 -8.84 -14.95 -8.48
N HIS A 465 -8.01 -14.94 -7.45
CA HIS A 465 -6.67 -14.38 -7.56
C HIS A 465 -5.63 -15.16 -6.77
N ASN A 466 -4.40 -15.07 -7.25
CA ASN A 466 -3.23 -15.45 -6.50
C ASN A 466 -2.99 -14.40 -5.41
N ASN A 467 -3.10 -14.85 -4.18
CA ASN A 467 -2.98 -14.06 -2.98
C ASN A 467 -1.51 -13.89 -2.55
N ASP A 468 -0.58 -14.64 -3.14
CA ASP A 468 0.87 -14.55 -2.90
C ASP A 468 1.52 -13.55 -3.89
N PRO A 469 2.05 -12.39 -3.42
CA PRO A 469 2.71 -11.39 -4.27
C PRO A 469 4.15 -11.77 -4.65
N TRP A 470 4.64 -12.95 -4.27
CA TRP A 470 6.03 -13.40 -4.45
C TRP A 470 6.17 -14.61 -5.37
N ALA A 471 5.15 -15.45 -5.48
CA ALA A 471 5.22 -16.70 -6.25
C ALA A 471 4.05 -16.88 -7.21
N ARG A 472 4.29 -17.71 -8.25
CA ARG A 472 3.23 -18.18 -9.16
C ARG A 472 2.51 -19.34 -8.51
N HIS A 473 1.19 -19.34 -8.55
CA HIS A 473 0.37 -20.44 -8.03
C HIS A 473 -0.60 -20.97 -9.08
N SER A 474 -0.97 -22.24 -8.92
CA SER A 474 -2.05 -22.87 -9.67
C SER A 474 -2.91 -23.66 -8.70
N ALA A 475 -4.22 -23.64 -8.91
CA ALA A 475 -5.18 -24.30 -8.02
C ALA A 475 -6.32 -24.93 -8.83
N ALA A 476 -6.94 -25.94 -8.24
CA ALA A 476 -8.24 -26.42 -8.69
C ALA A 476 -9.34 -25.75 -7.88
N VAL A 477 -10.31 -25.16 -8.57
CA VAL A 477 -11.45 -24.45 -7.98
C VAL A 477 -12.70 -25.27 -8.25
N THR A 478 -13.41 -25.67 -7.20
CA THR A 478 -14.61 -26.51 -7.27
C THR A 478 -15.84 -25.73 -6.81
N LEU A 479 -16.79 -25.52 -7.71
CA LEU A 479 -18.08 -24.89 -7.42
C LEU A 479 -19.08 -25.96 -7.01
N GLN A 480 -19.56 -25.92 -5.76
CA GLN A 480 -20.44 -26.96 -5.20
C GLN A 480 -21.89 -26.85 -5.71
N GLU A 481 -22.34 -25.63 -5.97
CA GLU A 481 -23.65 -25.32 -6.55
C GLU A 481 -23.48 -24.66 -7.93
N PRO A 482 -22.87 -25.36 -8.91
CA PRO A 482 -22.47 -24.72 -10.14
C PRO A 482 -23.68 -24.39 -11.02
N ARG A 483 -23.72 -23.16 -11.51
CA ARG A 483 -24.53 -22.80 -12.69
C ARG A 483 -24.02 -23.58 -13.92
N SER A 484 -24.78 -23.57 -15.02
CA SER A 484 -24.54 -24.50 -16.13
C SER A 484 -23.20 -24.25 -16.84
N GLN A 485 -22.75 -23.00 -16.91
CA GLN A 485 -21.53 -22.61 -17.62
C GLN A 485 -20.63 -21.68 -16.81
N LEU A 486 -19.36 -21.63 -17.18
CA LEU A 486 -18.35 -20.74 -16.61
C LEU A 486 -17.58 -20.03 -17.74
N LEU A 487 -17.54 -18.70 -17.69
CA LEU A 487 -16.90 -17.82 -18.66
C LEU A 487 -15.74 -17.07 -17.99
N ASP A 488 -14.53 -17.13 -18.54
CA ASP A 488 -13.43 -16.23 -18.14
C ASP A 488 -13.70 -14.84 -18.75
N LEU A 489 -13.90 -13.81 -17.93
CA LEU A 489 -14.27 -12.48 -18.41
C LEU A 489 -13.09 -11.68 -19.00
N ASP A 490 -11.85 -12.17 -18.87
CA ASP A 490 -10.67 -11.62 -19.54
C ASP A 490 -10.56 -12.18 -20.97
N THR A 491 -10.57 -13.51 -21.13
CA THR A 491 -10.43 -14.15 -22.45
C THR A 491 -11.75 -14.22 -23.23
N LEU A 492 -12.88 -14.17 -22.53
CA LEU A 492 -14.23 -14.38 -23.05
C LEU A 492 -14.48 -15.80 -23.61
N GLU A 493 -13.65 -16.75 -23.17
CA GLU A 493 -13.75 -18.16 -23.51
C GLU A 493 -14.46 -18.94 -22.39
N LEU A 494 -15.18 -19.99 -22.79
CA LEU A 494 -15.75 -20.93 -21.83
C LEU A 494 -14.62 -21.71 -21.15
N VAL A 495 -14.70 -21.77 -19.82
CA VAL A 495 -13.74 -22.55 -19.03
C VAL A 495 -14.17 -24.00 -19.04
N SER A 496 -13.27 -24.89 -19.45
CA SER A 496 -13.50 -26.33 -19.36
C SER A 496 -13.61 -26.74 -17.89
N THR A 497 -14.75 -27.32 -17.52
CA THR A 497 -15.00 -27.84 -16.17
C THR A 497 -15.13 -29.36 -16.19
N GLU A 498 -14.58 -30.03 -15.19
CA GLU A 498 -14.83 -31.44 -14.89
C GLU A 498 -15.95 -31.54 -13.85
N THR A 499 -16.96 -32.40 -14.09
CA THR A 499 -18.01 -32.65 -13.10
C THR A 499 -17.53 -33.74 -12.14
N THR A 500 -17.43 -33.40 -10.86
CA THR A 500 -17.05 -34.31 -9.78
C THR A 500 -18.22 -34.49 -8.81
N ALA A 501 -18.11 -35.45 -7.89
CA ALA A 501 -19.11 -35.62 -6.82
C ALA A 501 -19.25 -34.38 -5.90
N ALA A 502 -18.23 -33.51 -5.85
CA ALA A 502 -18.22 -32.30 -5.03
C ALA A 502 -18.70 -31.05 -5.79
N GLY A 503 -18.97 -31.15 -7.10
CA GLY A 503 -19.36 -30.02 -7.94
C GLY A 503 -18.56 -29.93 -9.24
N LYS A 504 -18.59 -28.77 -9.90
CA LYS A 504 -17.80 -28.51 -11.12
C LYS A 504 -16.44 -27.95 -10.77
N THR A 505 -15.39 -28.61 -11.23
CA THR A 505 -14.00 -28.26 -10.95
C THR A 505 -13.30 -27.74 -12.21
N PHE A 506 -12.49 -26.69 -12.08
CA PHE A 506 -11.62 -26.18 -13.14
C PHE A 506 -10.27 -25.75 -12.56
N THR A 507 -9.26 -25.61 -13.42
CA THR A 507 -7.91 -25.20 -12.99
C THR A 507 -7.65 -23.74 -13.33
N VAL A 508 -7.02 -23.02 -12.41
CA VAL A 508 -6.50 -21.67 -12.63
C VAL A 508 -4.99 -21.64 -12.44
N SER A 509 -4.31 -20.72 -13.13
CA SER A 509 -2.88 -20.47 -12.97
C SER A 509 -2.58 -18.98 -13.10
N PHE A 510 -1.93 -18.41 -12.09
CA PHE A 510 -1.74 -16.97 -11.99
C PHE A 510 -0.30 -16.62 -11.62
N MET A 511 0.21 -15.54 -12.22
CA MET A 511 1.45 -14.91 -11.77
C MET A 511 1.30 -14.34 -10.36
N ALA A 512 2.41 -13.96 -9.73
CA ALA A 512 2.42 -13.37 -8.39
C ALA A 512 1.43 -12.21 -8.26
N GLY A 513 0.47 -12.33 -7.34
CA GLY A 513 -0.60 -11.37 -7.10
C GLY A 513 -1.71 -11.27 -8.14
N ASP A 514 -1.58 -11.93 -9.29
CA ASP A 514 -2.52 -11.77 -10.42
C ASP A 514 -3.87 -12.44 -10.18
N GLY A 515 -4.90 -12.03 -10.91
CA GLY A 515 -6.26 -12.52 -10.72
C GLY A 515 -7.16 -12.27 -11.92
N ARG A 516 -8.36 -12.86 -11.87
CA ARG A 516 -9.38 -12.73 -12.91
C ARG A 516 -10.81 -12.77 -12.37
N LEU A 517 -11.75 -12.31 -13.19
CA LEU A 517 -13.17 -12.42 -12.97
C LEU A 517 -13.72 -13.56 -13.83
N TYR A 518 -14.55 -14.41 -13.24
CA TYR A 518 -15.25 -15.49 -13.93
C TYR A 518 -16.74 -15.33 -13.71
N LEU A 519 -17.53 -15.50 -14.77
CA LEU A 519 -18.98 -15.52 -14.66
C LEU A 519 -19.48 -16.96 -14.66
N ALA A 520 -20.23 -17.33 -13.63
CA ALA A 520 -21.00 -18.57 -13.60
C ALA A 520 -22.45 -18.22 -13.93
N GLY A 521 -23.05 -18.86 -14.94
CA GLY A 521 -24.35 -18.48 -15.46
C GLY A 521 -25.00 -19.59 -16.27
N ASP A 522 -26.23 -19.36 -16.73
CA ASP A 522 -26.79 -20.13 -17.84
C ASP A 522 -26.24 -19.64 -19.19
N ASP A 523 -26.58 -20.32 -20.27
CA ASP A 523 -26.10 -20.02 -21.62
C ASP A 523 -26.48 -18.58 -22.03
N GLY A 524 -27.69 -18.13 -21.67
CA GLY A 524 -28.18 -16.78 -21.97
C GLY A 524 -27.41 -15.70 -21.22
N ALA A 525 -27.16 -15.91 -19.92
CA ALA A 525 -26.39 -15.00 -19.09
C ALA A 525 -24.92 -14.94 -19.54
N VAL A 526 -24.33 -16.08 -19.91
CA VAL A 526 -22.97 -16.15 -20.46
C VAL A 526 -22.85 -15.38 -21.77
N ASP A 527 -23.78 -15.59 -22.71
CA ASP A 527 -23.76 -14.89 -23.99
C ASP A 527 -24.00 -13.39 -23.80
N ALA A 528 -24.97 -12.99 -22.97
CA ALA A 528 -25.23 -11.60 -22.66
C ALA A 528 -24.00 -10.90 -22.04
N ALA A 529 -23.35 -11.56 -21.08
CA ALA A 529 -22.13 -11.04 -20.48
C ALA A 529 -20.98 -10.92 -21.49
N ARG A 530 -20.79 -11.94 -22.34
CA ARG A 530 -19.78 -11.92 -23.40
C ARG A 530 -19.99 -10.73 -24.34
N GLN A 531 -21.22 -10.50 -24.80
CA GLN A 531 -21.56 -9.36 -25.66
C GLN A 531 -21.38 -8.02 -24.95
N ALA A 532 -21.75 -7.94 -23.67
CA ALA A 532 -21.59 -6.72 -22.89
C ALA A 532 -20.12 -6.34 -22.69
N VAL A 533 -19.25 -7.31 -22.38
CA VAL A 533 -17.80 -7.06 -22.24
C VAL A 533 -17.19 -6.66 -23.59
N TRP A 534 -17.52 -7.36 -24.68
CA TRP A 534 -17.05 -6.98 -26.02
C TRP A 534 -17.50 -5.58 -26.42
N SER A 535 -18.76 -5.22 -26.16
CA SER A 535 -19.30 -3.89 -26.48
C SER A 535 -18.54 -2.78 -25.75
N ARG A 536 -18.21 -2.99 -24.47
CA ARG A 536 -17.41 -2.03 -23.69
C ARG A 536 -15.97 -1.93 -24.18
N ARG A 537 -15.33 -3.06 -24.52
CA ARG A 537 -13.99 -3.09 -25.14
C ARG A 537 -13.99 -2.29 -26.45
N TYR A 538 -14.95 -2.57 -27.33
CA TYR A 538 -15.12 -1.87 -28.59
C TYR A 538 -15.30 -0.36 -28.38
N ALA A 539 -16.23 0.05 -27.51
CA ALA A 539 -16.51 1.46 -27.26
C ALA A 539 -15.28 2.23 -26.75
N HIS A 540 -14.51 1.63 -25.84
CA HIS A 540 -13.28 2.21 -25.33
C HIS A 540 -12.19 2.32 -26.41
N GLU A 541 -11.88 1.20 -27.07
CA GLU A 541 -10.80 1.13 -28.05
C GLU A 541 -11.10 1.97 -29.30
N ARG A 542 -12.37 2.06 -29.72
CA ARG A 542 -12.81 2.93 -30.82
C ARG A 542 -12.54 4.39 -30.51
N ARG A 543 -12.88 4.83 -29.29
CA ARG A 543 -12.65 6.20 -28.85
C ARG A 543 -11.17 6.54 -28.86
N LEU A 544 -10.31 5.66 -28.34
CA LEU A 544 -8.87 5.85 -28.38
C LEU A 544 -8.33 5.91 -29.81
N LEU A 545 -8.74 4.98 -30.67
CA LEU A 545 -8.30 4.96 -32.06
C LEU A 545 -8.74 6.22 -32.81
N GLN A 546 -9.91 6.77 -32.51
CA GLN A 546 -10.36 8.04 -33.09
C GLN A 546 -9.40 9.20 -32.75
N HIS A 547 -8.97 9.30 -31.48
CA HIS A 547 -8.00 10.30 -31.06
C HIS A 547 -6.62 10.10 -31.72
N ASP A 548 -6.17 8.86 -31.85
CA ASP A 548 -4.92 8.53 -32.54
C ASP A 548 -5.00 8.87 -34.04
N LEU A 549 -6.16 8.64 -34.67
CA LEU A 549 -6.42 9.02 -36.07
C LEU A 549 -6.39 10.52 -36.27
N ASP A 550 -6.98 11.30 -35.38
CA ASP A 550 -6.98 12.76 -35.48
C ASP A 550 -5.57 13.34 -35.29
N LEU A 551 -4.76 12.72 -34.41
CA LEU A 551 -3.34 13.05 -34.27
C LEU A 551 -2.56 12.72 -35.55
N ALA A 552 -2.71 11.52 -36.09
CA ALA A 552 -2.03 11.08 -37.31
C ALA A 552 -2.42 11.95 -38.53
N ARG A 553 -3.71 12.28 -38.67
CA ARG A 553 -4.21 13.18 -39.72
C ARG A 553 -3.58 14.56 -39.61
N THR A 554 -3.49 15.11 -38.40
CA THR A 554 -2.81 16.40 -38.15
C THR A 554 -1.31 16.32 -38.50
N GLY A 555 -0.70 15.14 -38.29
CA GLY A 555 0.64 14.80 -38.76
C GLY A 555 0.79 14.55 -40.26
N ARG A 556 -0.27 14.73 -41.06
CA ARG A 556 -0.33 14.46 -42.51
C ARG A 556 -0.11 13.00 -42.91
N VAL A 557 -0.42 12.06 -42.01
CA VAL A 557 -0.48 10.63 -42.31
C VAL A 557 -1.75 10.33 -43.11
N ASP A 558 -1.67 9.51 -44.17
CA ASP A 558 -2.86 9.05 -44.89
C ASP A 558 -3.62 8.02 -44.05
N VAL A 559 -4.77 8.42 -43.54
CA VAL A 559 -5.63 7.61 -42.68
C VAL A 559 -6.87 7.07 -43.39
N SER A 560 -6.95 7.20 -44.72
CA SER A 560 -8.16 6.90 -45.49
C SER A 560 -8.62 5.44 -45.34
N GLN A 561 -7.70 4.49 -45.46
CA GLN A 561 -8.00 3.07 -45.28
C GLN A 561 -8.39 2.74 -43.84
N THR A 562 -7.72 3.35 -42.84
CA THR A 562 -8.09 3.16 -41.43
C THR A 562 -9.50 3.67 -41.15
N LEU A 563 -9.92 4.81 -41.72
CA LEU A 563 -11.27 5.33 -41.57
C LEU A 563 -12.33 4.41 -42.20
N GLN A 564 -12.02 3.78 -43.34
CA GLN A 564 -12.89 2.77 -43.95
C GLN A 564 -13.07 1.57 -43.03
N LEU A 565 -11.98 1.04 -42.46
CA LEU A 565 -12.03 -0.07 -41.50
C LEU A 565 -12.78 0.31 -40.21
N LEU A 566 -12.56 1.52 -39.69
CA LEU A 566 -13.28 2.02 -38.51
C LEU A 566 -14.78 2.17 -38.78
N THR A 567 -15.16 2.63 -39.98
CA THR A 567 -16.57 2.72 -40.40
C THR A 567 -17.18 1.32 -40.53
N ALA A 568 -16.42 0.37 -41.11
CA ALA A 568 -16.84 -1.02 -41.22
C ALA A 568 -16.96 -1.72 -39.86
N ALA A 569 -16.13 -1.36 -38.87
CA ALA A 569 -16.27 -1.82 -37.49
C ALA A 569 -17.51 -1.23 -36.82
N ALA A 570 -17.84 0.03 -37.08
CA ALA A 570 -19.04 0.69 -36.54
C ALA A 570 -20.35 0.21 -37.14
N ALA A 571 -20.33 -0.32 -38.36
CA ALA A 571 -21.48 -0.95 -39.00
C ALA A 571 -21.72 -2.40 -38.54
N GLU A 572 -20.77 -3.00 -37.81
CA GLU A 572 -20.87 -4.38 -37.37
C GLU A 572 -21.82 -4.52 -36.18
N THR A 573 -22.76 -5.44 -36.29
CA THR A 573 -23.76 -5.70 -35.25
C THR A 573 -23.24 -6.64 -34.16
N HIS A 574 -22.24 -7.47 -34.47
CA HIS A 574 -21.65 -8.39 -33.50
C HIS A 574 -20.39 -7.79 -32.84
N PRO A 575 -20.43 -7.42 -31.55
CA PRO A 575 -19.34 -6.75 -30.82
C PRO A 575 -17.94 -7.39 -30.96
N GLN A 576 -17.85 -8.71 -31.05
CA GLN A 576 -16.57 -9.40 -31.27
C GLN A 576 -15.97 -9.05 -32.64
N VAL A 577 -16.77 -9.13 -33.70
CA VAL A 577 -16.33 -8.85 -35.08
C VAL A 577 -16.00 -7.36 -35.21
N ALA A 578 -16.74 -6.49 -34.52
CA ALA A 578 -16.41 -5.07 -34.42
C ALA A 578 -15.03 -4.84 -33.76
N CYS A 579 -14.71 -5.56 -32.69
CA CYS A 579 -13.39 -5.53 -32.06
C CYS A 579 -12.28 -6.06 -32.97
N GLU A 580 -12.52 -7.15 -33.71
CA GLU A 580 -11.55 -7.72 -34.66
C GLU A 580 -11.22 -6.71 -35.76
N ARG A 581 -12.23 -6.11 -36.39
CA ARG A 581 -12.07 -5.04 -37.40
C ARG A 581 -11.39 -3.79 -36.84
N LEU A 582 -11.66 -3.46 -35.58
CA LEU A 582 -10.96 -2.37 -34.92
C LEU A 582 -9.47 -2.66 -34.72
N GLY A 583 -9.12 -3.93 -34.47
CA GLY A 583 -7.74 -4.42 -34.47
C GLY A 583 -7.07 -4.24 -35.83
N GLU A 584 -7.74 -4.59 -36.92
CA GLU A 584 -7.28 -4.35 -38.29
C GLU A 584 -7.07 -2.86 -38.56
N ALA A 585 -8.03 -2.00 -38.15
CA ALA A 585 -7.92 -0.55 -38.29
C ALA A 585 -6.68 0.00 -37.57
N ARG A 586 -6.38 -0.49 -36.36
CA ARG A 586 -5.18 -0.11 -35.61
C ARG A 586 -3.89 -0.56 -36.29
N GLN A 587 -3.85 -1.78 -36.81
CA GLN A 587 -2.69 -2.27 -37.58
C GLN A 587 -2.47 -1.43 -38.83
N GLN A 588 -3.54 -1.09 -39.55
CA GLN A 588 -3.48 -0.23 -40.72
C GLN A 588 -2.97 1.19 -40.37
N LEU A 589 -3.42 1.75 -39.24
CA LEU A 589 -2.90 3.05 -38.78
C LEU A 589 -1.39 2.98 -38.53
N GLN A 590 -0.92 1.93 -37.84
CA GLN A 590 0.51 1.75 -37.57
C GLN A 590 1.32 1.63 -38.88
N GLN A 591 0.81 0.90 -39.87
CA GLN A 591 1.45 0.80 -41.19
C GLN A 591 1.49 2.16 -41.92
N ALA A 592 0.40 2.91 -41.89
CA ALA A 592 0.33 4.25 -42.48
C ALA A 592 1.29 5.23 -41.79
N GLU A 593 1.36 5.20 -40.45
CA GLU A 593 2.33 5.99 -39.69
C GLU A 593 3.75 5.62 -40.09
N MET A 594 4.10 4.33 -40.16
CA MET A 594 5.42 3.87 -40.60
C MET A 594 5.77 4.29 -42.03
N ALA A 595 4.79 4.31 -42.93
CA ALA A 595 4.96 4.77 -44.32
C ALA A 595 5.18 6.29 -44.40
N ALA A 596 4.58 7.06 -43.48
CA ALA A 596 4.84 8.49 -43.31
C ALA A 596 6.20 8.72 -42.62
N ARG A 597 7.28 8.46 -43.34
CA ARG A 597 8.67 8.39 -42.83
C ARG A 597 9.03 9.50 -41.83
N ASP A 598 8.84 10.76 -42.23
CA ASP A 598 9.25 11.91 -41.41
C ASP A 598 8.43 12.02 -40.10
N TYR A 599 7.10 11.82 -40.18
CA TYR A 599 6.23 11.77 -39.02
C TYR A 599 6.64 10.64 -38.06
N ASN A 600 6.88 9.43 -38.61
CA ASN A 600 7.31 8.29 -37.80
C ASN A 600 8.66 8.55 -37.13
N GLN A 601 9.62 9.16 -37.84
CA GLN A 601 10.92 9.52 -37.27
C GLN A 601 10.77 10.53 -36.12
N VAL A 602 9.96 11.58 -36.30
CA VAL A 602 9.66 12.54 -35.21
C VAL A 602 9.04 11.83 -34.01
N ARG A 603 8.04 10.97 -34.23
CA ARG A 603 7.38 10.21 -33.17
C ARG A 603 8.37 9.31 -32.43
N LEU A 604 9.24 8.60 -33.14
CA LEU A 604 10.28 7.74 -32.55
C LEU A 604 11.27 8.56 -31.70
N HIS A 605 11.72 9.72 -32.18
CA HIS A 605 12.60 10.61 -31.41
C HIS A 605 11.93 11.14 -30.13
N ILE A 606 10.64 11.50 -30.19
CA ILE A 606 9.87 11.92 -29.01
C ILE A 606 9.72 10.78 -28.00
N GLU A 607 9.42 9.56 -28.44
CA GLU A 607 9.32 8.40 -27.54
C GLU A 607 10.68 8.05 -26.89
N ALA A 608 11.78 8.15 -27.63
CA ALA A 608 13.13 7.94 -27.11
C ALA A 608 13.52 9.02 -26.08
N ALA A 609 13.17 10.29 -26.34
CA ALA A 609 13.34 11.37 -25.37
C ALA A 609 12.50 11.13 -24.11
N ARG A 610 11.23 10.71 -24.27
CA ARG A 610 10.32 10.38 -23.17
C ARG A 610 10.85 9.24 -22.30
N GLN A 611 11.41 8.19 -22.91
CA GLN A 611 12.10 7.12 -22.18
C GLN A 611 13.28 7.67 -21.38
N SER A 612 14.12 8.52 -21.98
CA SER A 612 15.28 9.12 -21.32
C SER A 612 14.87 10.01 -20.14
N PHE A 613 13.75 10.74 -20.21
CA PHE A 613 13.17 11.45 -19.06
C PHE A 613 12.72 10.49 -17.94
N GLY A 614 12.12 9.35 -18.28
CA GLY A 614 11.83 8.30 -17.31
C GLY A 614 13.07 7.82 -16.58
N GLU A 615 14.18 7.61 -17.30
CA GLU A 615 15.46 7.22 -16.72
C GLU A 615 16.05 8.30 -15.81
N ILE A 616 15.98 9.58 -16.23
CA ILE A 616 16.35 10.74 -15.40
C ILE A 616 15.56 10.72 -14.09
N GLN A 617 14.22 10.64 -14.18
CA GLN A 617 13.34 10.66 -13.01
C GLN A 617 13.65 9.51 -12.04
N GLN A 618 13.85 8.29 -12.55
CA GLN A 618 14.24 7.15 -11.70
C GLN A 618 15.61 7.36 -11.04
N ALA A 619 16.57 7.96 -11.74
CA ALA A 619 17.86 8.29 -11.15
C ALA A 619 17.72 9.31 -10.00
N PHE A 620 16.91 10.36 -10.17
CA PHE A 620 16.60 11.32 -9.10
C PHE A 620 15.87 10.67 -7.91
N TYR A 621 14.95 9.74 -8.16
CA TYR A 621 14.29 8.99 -7.07
C TYR A 621 15.22 8.07 -6.29
N ARG A 622 16.38 7.74 -6.86
CA ARG A 622 17.42 6.93 -6.21
C ARG A 622 18.49 7.80 -5.54
N ALA A 623 18.50 9.12 -5.80
CA ALA A 623 19.44 10.03 -5.18
C ALA A 623 19.19 10.15 -3.67
N PRO A 624 20.23 10.06 -2.82
CA PRO A 624 20.11 10.15 -1.37
C PRO A 624 19.88 11.58 -0.88
N VAL A 625 20.16 12.60 -1.71
CA VAL A 625 19.94 14.03 -1.43
C VAL A 625 18.88 14.56 -2.37
N GLN A 626 17.75 14.99 -1.81
CA GLN A 626 16.76 15.68 -2.59
C GLN A 626 17.18 17.14 -2.83
N PRO A 627 17.08 17.62 -4.07
CA PRO A 627 17.60 18.92 -4.45
C PRO A 627 17.00 20.14 -3.73
N SER A 628 15.87 19.98 -3.05
CA SER A 628 15.13 21.09 -2.42
C SER A 628 15.76 21.62 -1.14
N ASP A 629 16.76 20.95 -0.59
CA ASP A 629 17.50 21.48 0.55
C ASP A 629 18.40 22.62 0.05
N ASP A 630 18.44 23.76 0.73
CA ASP A 630 19.37 24.86 0.40
C ASP A 630 20.86 24.42 0.42
N ILE A 631 21.10 23.22 0.96
CA ILE A 631 22.36 22.47 1.06
C ILE A 631 22.69 21.68 -0.22
N SER A 632 21.76 21.55 -1.18
CA SER A 632 22.00 20.82 -2.42
C SER A 632 23.17 21.43 -3.18
N ALA A 633 24.12 20.58 -3.58
CA ALA A 633 25.30 21.01 -4.31
C ALA A 633 24.89 21.81 -5.56
N THR A 634 25.61 22.89 -5.86
CA THR A 634 25.36 23.77 -7.02
C THR A 634 25.23 22.98 -8.32
N SER A 635 25.99 21.89 -8.43
CA SER A 635 25.99 20.98 -9.57
C SER A 635 24.70 20.16 -9.71
N LEU A 636 24.07 19.74 -8.61
CA LEU A 636 22.73 19.11 -8.65
C LEU A 636 21.69 20.11 -9.17
N ARG A 637 21.69 21.35 -8.62
CA ARG A 637 20.83 22.47 -9.05
C ARG A 637 20.99 22.84 -10.53
N GLU A 638 22.18 22.66 -11.10
CA GLU A 638 22.41 22.83 -12.53
C GLU A 638 21.75 21.71 -13.34
N LEU A 639 21.89 20.45 -12.92
CA LEU A 639 21.19 19.33 -13.57
C LEU A 639 19.67 19.52 -13.53
N GLU A 640 19.13 20.02 -12.42
CA GLU A 640 17.72 20.38 -12.30
C GLU A 640 17.25 21.36 -13.36
N ARG A 641 17.97 22.49 -13.48
CA ARG A 641 17.67 23.53 -14.46
C ARG A 641 17.74 22.99 -15.88
N ARG A 642 18.71 22.12 -16.17
CA ARG A 642 18.81 21.44 -17.47
C ARG A 642 17.64 20.51 -17.74
N VAL A 643 17.19 19.72 -16.75
CA VAL A 643 16.01 18.85 -16.91
C VAL A 643 14.76 19.68 -17.19
N LEU A 644 14.54 20.78 -16.47
CA LEU A 644 13.40 21.66 -16.69
C LEU A 644 13.47 22.33 -18.08
N ALA A 645 14.63 22.82 -18.50
CA ALA A 645 14.82 23.39 -19.82
C ALA A 645 14.51 22.37 -20.93
N MET A 646 15.02 21.14 -20.80
CA MET A 646 14.73 20.05 -21.74
C MET A 646 13.25 19.64 -21.73
N SER A 647 12.58 19.72 -20.58
CA SER A 647 11.14 19.42 -20.48
C SER A 647 10.27 20.44 -21.23
N ARG A 648 10.68 21.71 -21.24
CA ARG A 648 10.05 22.75 -22.07
C ARG A 648 10.24 22.47 -23.55
N SER A 649 11.47 22.13 -23.96
CA SER A 649 11.77 21.72 -25.34
C SER A 649 10.93 20.52 -25.77
N PHE A 650 10.84 19.49 -24.92
CA PHE A 650 9.98 18.32 -25.14
C PHE A 650 8.52 18.72 -25.33
N SER A 651 7.98 19.54 -24.43
CA SER A 651 6.57 19.94 -24.47
C SER A 651 6.25 20.76 -25.72
N ARG A 652 7.14 21.68 -26.12
CA ARG A 652 7.05 22.44 -27.37
C ARG A 652 7.02 21.52 -28.59
N ILE A 653 7.96 20.58 -28.70
CA ILE A 653 8.09 19.66 -29.84
C ILE A 653 6.88 18.71 -29.91
N GLU A 654 6.44 18.16 -28.78
CA GLU A 654 5.24 17.31 -28.73
C GLU A 654 3.97 18.09 -29.10
N ASN A 655 3.83 19.33 -28.64
CA ASN A 655 2.71 20.19 -29.02
C ASN A 655 2.74 20.56 -30.51
N ALA A 656 3.93 20.80 -31.07
CA ALA A 656 4.11 21.03 -32.50
C ALA A 656 3.72 19.78 -33.33
N LEU A 657 4.06 18.58 -32.87
CA LEU A 657 3.58 17.33 -33.48
C LEU A 657 2.04 17.26 -33.47
N ARG A 658 1.42 17.52 -32.32
CA ARG A 658 -0.04 17.52 -32.15
C ARG A 658 -0.75 18.60 -32.97
N ALA A 659 -0.08 19.69 -33.30
CA ALA A 659 -0.59 20.78 -34.13
C ALA A 659 -0.26 20.64 -35.62
N GLY A 660 0.52 19.62 -36.02
CA GLY A 660 0.90 19.39 -37.41
C GLY A 660 1.99 20.34 -37.92
N SER A 661 2.72 20.98 -37.00
CA SER A 661 3.77 21.97 -37.25
C SER A 661 5.14 21.50 -36.71
N TRP A 662 5.41 20.20 -36.79
CA TRP A 662 6.61 19.56 -36.25
C TRP A 662 7.85 19.74 -37.15
N ASP A 663 9.03 19.59 -36.55
CA ASP A 663 10.32 19.61 -37.22
C ASP A 663 11.16 18.40 -36.81
N LEU A 664 11.70 17.67 -37.80
CA LEU A 664 12.48 16.45 -37.58
C LEU A 664 13.82 16.73 -36.89
N THR A 665 14.47 17.85 -37.24
CA THR A 665 15.76 18.23 -36.66
C THR A 665 15.61 18.55 -35.18
N ASP A 666 14.57 19.29 -34.82
CA ASP A 666 14.24 19.62 -33.43
C ASP A 666 14.01 18.35 -32.58
N ALA A 667 13.25 17.39 -33.11
CA ALA A 667 12.98 16.12 -32.42
C ALA A 667 14.26 15.29 -32.24
N TYR A 668 15.09 15.19 -33.26
CA TYR A 668 16.39 14.50 -33.20
C TYR A 668 17.34 15.15 -32.18
N VAL A 669 17.45 16.49 -32.19
CA VAL A 669 18.29 17.23 -31.23
C VAL A 669 17.81 17.00 -29.80
N LEU A 670 16.49 17.03 -29.58
CA LEU A 670 15.89 16.73 -28.28
C LEU A 670 16.27 15.33 -27.78
N GLU A 671 16.07 14.28 -28.59
CA GLU A 671 16.46 12.92 -28.18
C GLU A 671 17.92 12.86 -27.75
N ARG A 672 18.82 13.37 -28.60
CA ARG A 672 20.26 13.35 -28.35
C ARG A 672 20.62 14.07 -27.05
N GLU A 673 20.10 15.27 -26.83
CA GLU A 673 20.40 16.08 -25.66
C GLU A 673 19.81 15.51 -24.36
N VAL A 674 18.59 14.97 -24.41
CA VAL A 674 17.98 14.31 -23.26
C VAL A 674 18.70 12.99 -22.93
N GLY A 675 19.14 12.23 -23.93
CA GLY A 675 19.97 11.03 -23.72
C GLY A 675 21.34 11.34 -23.09
N GLN A 676 21.99 12.42 -23.53
CA GLN A 676 23.21 12.94 -22.90
C GLN A 676 22.96 13.39 -21.45
N LEU A 677 21.84 14.07 -21.20
CA LEU A 677 21.45 14.49 -19.86
C LEU A 677 21.14 13.29 -18.95
N ALA A 678 20.44 12.27 -19.45
CA ALA A 678 20.18 11.03 -18.72
C ALA A 678 21.47 10.31 -18.32
N THR A 679 22.47 10.33 -19.21
CA THR A 679 23.81 9.80 -18.93
C THR A 679 24.52 10.65 -17.87
N ALA A 680 24.47 11.98 -17.98
CA ALA A 680 25.06 12.91 -17.00
C ALA A 680 24.44 12.76 -15.61
N VAL A 681 23.10 12.63 -15.50
CA VAL A 681 22.40 12.43 -14.23
C VAL A 681 22.76 11.08 -13.60
N ARG A 682 22.84 10.01 -14.38
CA ARG A 682 23.24 8.68 -13.89
C ARG A 682 24.68 8.62 -13.41
N ASN A 683 25.55 9.35 -14.10
CA ASN A 683 26.98 9.43 -13.80
C ASN A 683 27.30 10.53 -12.79
N TYR A 684 26.34 11.37 -12.42
CA TYR A 684 26.54 12.42 -11.44
C TYR A 684 27.01 11.81 -10.12
N ARG A 685 28.06 12.41 -9.59
CA ARG A 685 28.64 12.10 -8.30
C ARG A 685 28.72 13.42 -7.55
N PRO A 686 28.13 13.53 -6.35
CA PRO A 686 28.31 14.71 -5.50
C PRO A 686 29.80 15.00 -5.29
N ASP A 687 30.21 16.27 -5.19
CA ASP A 687 31.63 16.64 -5.00
C ASP A 687 32.26 16.08 -3.70
N ASN A 688 31.43 15.51 -2.82
CA ASN A 688 31.78 14.90 -1.54
C ASN A 688 31.68 13.36 -1.52
N VAL A 689 31.78 12.67 -2.67
CA VAL A 689 31.84 11.20 -2.70
C VAL A 689 33.01 10.69 -1.85
N VAL A 690 32.73 9.70 -1.01
CA VAL A 690 33.74 9.04 -0.21
C VAL A 690 34.39 7.95 -1.05
N GLU A 691 35.72 8.01 -1.22
CA GLU A 691 36.48 6.98 -1.95
C GLU A 691 36.55 5.67 -1.14
N LYS A 692 35.52 4.84 -1.28
CA LYS A 692 35.39 3.53 -0.65
C LYS A 692 34.72 2.55 -1.58
N ARG A 693 35.14 1.29 -1.48
CA ARG A 693 34.60 0.12 -2.16
C ARG A 693 33.57 -0.56 -1.25
N ILE A 694 32.30 -0.55 -1.64
CA ILE A 694 31.21 -1.15 -0.88
C ILE A 694 30.65 -2.32 -1.67
N VAL A 695 30.46 -3.46 -1.01
CA VAL A 695 29.62 -4.55 -1.57
C VAL A 695 28.29 -4.59 -0.85
N VAL A 696 27.20 -4.47 -1.59
CA VAL A 696 25.87 -4.81 -1.08
C VAL A 696 25.59 -6.27 -1.41
N VAL A 697 25.36 -7.08 -0.40
CA VAL A 697 25.02 -8.49 -0.52
C VAL A 697 23.52 -8.63 -0.38
N GLY A 698 22.85 -8.99 -1.48
CA GLY A 698 21.45 -9.37 -1.47
C GLY A 698 21.28 -10.87 -1.49
N TRP A 699 20.32 -11.37 -0.72
CA TRP A 699 19.77 -12.69 -1.01
C TRP A 699 18.93 -12.62 -2.29
N PRO A 700 18.88 -13.68 -3.09
CA PRO A 700 18.00 -13.72 -4.24
C PRO A 700 16.56 -13.81 -3.73
N GLY A 701 15.67 -13.06 -4.38
CA GLY A 701 14.25 -13.21 -4.17
C GLY A 701 13.78 -14.62 -4.52
N VAL A 702 12.58 -14.98 -4.03
CA VAL A 702 11.88 -16.18 -4.46
C VAL A 702 11.73 -16.10 -6.00
N GLY A 703 12.22 -17.11 -6.73
CA GLY A 703 12.25 -17.10 -8.20
C GLY A 703 13.56 -16.66 -8.85
N GLY A 704 14.63 -16.44 -8.08
CA GLY A 704 15.99 -16.18 -8.62
C GLY A 704 16.25 -14.74 -9.09
N GLY A 705 15.26 -13.85 -8.97
CA GLY A 705 15.43 -12.41 -9.18
C GLY A 705 16.25 -11.75 -8.06
N ARG A 706 16.84 -10.58 -8.34
CA ARG A 706 17.48 -9.76 -7.30
C ARG A 706 16.42 -9.13 -6.41
N ASP A 707 16.63 -9.10 -5.10
CA ASP A 707 15.76 -8.37 -4.17
C ASP A 707 15.71 -6.86 -4.55
N PRO A 708 14.52 -6.30 -4.86
CA PRO A 708 14.38 -4.90 -5.26
C PRO A 708 14.90 -3.91 -4.22
N GLU A 709 14.77 -4.22 -2.92
CA GLU A 709 15.27 -3.34 -1.86
C GLU A 709 16.79 -3.31 -1.79
N THR A 710 17.44 -4.47 -1.96
CA THR A 710 18.90 -4.57 -2.07
C THR A 710 19.42 -3.78 -3.28
N VAL A 711 18.76 -3.92 -4.44
CA VAL A 711 19.12 -3.15 -5.65
C VAL A 711 18.98 -1.66 -5.38
N ALA A 712 17.86 -1.22 -4.80
CA ALA A 712 17.64 0.18 -4.47
C ALA A 712 18.67 0.71 -3.45
N LEU A 713 19.07 -0.09 -2.46
CA LEU A 713 20.11 0.27 -1.49
C LEU A 713 21.47 0.43 -2.17
N ALA A 714 21.90 -0.53 -2.99
CA ALA A 714 23.14 -0.45 -3.73
C ALA A 714 23.19 0.78 -4.64
N GLU A 715 22.07 1.08 -5.29
CA GLU A 715 21.95 2.28 -6.11
C GLU A 715 22.05 3.57 -5.30
N ARG A 716 21.41 3.65 -4.12
CA ARG A 716 21.56 4.81 -3.21
C ARG A 716 23.00 4.98 -2.74
N LEU A 717 23.69 3.89 -2.40
CA LEU A 717 25.08 3.93 -1.95
C LEU A 717 26.03 4.41 -3.05
N ARG A 718 25.74 4.16 -4.34
CA ARG A 718 26.56 4.67 -5.47
C ARG A 718 26.63 6.19 -5.57
N TRP A 719 25.71 6.90 -4.93
CA TRP A 719 25.76 8.36 -4.85
C TRP A 719 26.68 8.87 -3.75
N MET A 720 27.00 8.02 -2.76
CA MET A 720 27.83 8.41 -1.61
C MET A 720 29.24 7.84 -1.70
N TYR A 721 29.44 6.77 -2.48
CA TYR A 721 30.69 6.02 -2.54
C TYR A 721 31.15 5.75 -3.97
N SER A 722 32.46 5.71 -4.18
CA SER A 722 33.09 5.63 -5.51
C SER A 722 32.95 4.28 -6.20
N ASP A 723 32.97 3.16 -5.46
CA ASP A 723 32.82 1.80 -6.02
C ASP A 723 31.78 1.03 -5.20
N VAL A 724 30.56 0.87 -5.71
CA VAL A 724 29.53 0.05 -5.05
C VAL A 724 29.10 -1.10 -5.95
N ARG A 725 29.41 -2.31 -5.50
CA ARG A 725 29.10 -3.57 -6.17
C ARG A 725 27.90 -4.22 -5.51
N LEU A 726 27.01 -4.75 -6.34
CA LEU A 726 25.90 -5.58 -5.85
C LEU A 726 26.29 -7.04 -6.06
N HIS A 727 26.42 -7.78 -4.97
CA HIS A 727 26.61 -9.22 -4.98
C HIS A 727 25.28 -9.91 -4.65
N THR A 728 24.78 -10.75 -5.54
CA THR A 728 23.58 -11.55 -5.28
C THR A 728 24.02 -12.96 -4.94
N VAL A 729 23.72 -13.42 -3.73
CA VAL A 729 23.95 -14.80 -3.34
C VAL A 729 23.06 -15.67 -4.25
N ARG A 730 23.61 -16.68 -4.92
CA ARG A 730 22.77 -17.62 -5.70
C ARG A 730 22.12 -18.59 -4.72
N ALA A 731 20.79 -18.57 -4.61
CA ALA A 731 20.05 -19.58 -3.85
C ALA A 731 20.00 -20.81 -4.74
N HIS A 732 20.74 -21.84 -4.37
CA HIS A 732 20.65 -23.15 -5.03
C HIS A 732 19.94 -24.12 -4.10
N SER A 733 19.07 -24.92 -4.72
CA SER A 733 18.11 -25.85 -4.12
C SER A 733 18.65 -26.53 -2.87
N THR A 734 17.89 -26.40 -1.77
CA THR A 734 17.77 -27.17 -0.49
C THR A 734 18.70 -28.34 -0.10
N ARG A 735 19.76 -28.71 -0.83
CA ARG A 735 20.75 -29.72 -0.46
C ARG A 735 22.17 -29.20 -0.72
N PRO A 736 22.94 -28.85 0.33
CA PRO A 736 24.35 -28.50 0.16
C PRO A 736 25.15 -29.77 -0.12
N SER A 737 25.75 -29.89 -1.31
CA SER A 737 26.78 -30.90 -1.56
C SER A 737 28.16 -30.39 -1.08
N VAL A 738 29.03 -31.30 -0.63
CA VAL A 738 30.33 -31.00 0.02
C VAL A 738 31.27 -30.13 -0.84
N SER A 739 31.05 -30.03 -2.16
CA SER A 739 31.81 -29.14 -3.05
C SER A 739 31.50 -27.64 -2.89
N HIS A 740 30.43 -27.27 -2.16
CA HIS A 740 29.93 -25.88 -2.06
C HIS A 740 30.71 -24.98 -1.11
N LYS A 741 31.60 -25.53 -0.26
CA LYS A 741 32.48 -24.70 0.57
C LYS A 741 33.36 -23.77 -0.29
N ARG A 742 33.81 -24.22 -1.47
CA ARG A 742 34.78 -23.48 -2.29
C ARG A 742 34.28 -22.19 -2.95
N GLU A 743 32.99 -22.04 -3.27
CA GLU A 743 32.51 -20.83 -3.97
C GLU A 743 32.22 -19.65 -3.02
N ILE A 744 31.84 -19.94 -1.77
CA ILE A 744 31.70 -18.92 -0.73
C ILE A 744 33.04 -18.68 -0.03
N GLU A 745 33.92 -19.68 0.00
CA GLU A 745 35.33 -19.57 0.42
C GLU A 745 36.27 -19.06 -0.69
N ASP A 746 35.82 -18.19 -1.60
CA ASP A 746 36.77 -17.31 -2.30
C ASP A 746 36.84 -15.94 -1.60
N PRO A 747 37.48 -15.84 -0.41
CA PRO A 747 37.63 -14.61 0.34
C PRO A 747 38.40 -13.53 -0.43
N ILE A 748 39.01 -13.88 -1.57
CA ILE A 748 39.76 -12.95 -2.43
C ILE A 748 38.83 -11.87 -3.01
N ALA A 749 37.55 -12.18 -3.28
CA ALA A 749 36.61 -11.19 -3.81
C ALA A 749 36.19 -10.11 -2.78
N TRP A 750 36.24 -10.44 -1.48
CA TRP A 750 35.77 -9.59 -0.39
C TRP A 750 36.88 -8.78 0.28
N ARG A 751 38.12 -9.30 0.31
CA ARG A 751 39.30 -8.63 0.90
C ARG A 751 39.64 -7.28 0.26
N ASN A 752 39.16 -7.05 -0.96
CA ASN A 752 39.36 -5.81 -1.70
C ASN A 752 38.17 -4.85 -1.56
N GLN A 753 37.41 -4.91 -0.48
CA GLN A 753 36.29 -4.02 -0.22
C GLN A 753 36.59 -3.24 1.07
N ASP A 754 36.04 -2.05 1.20
CA ASP A 754 36.14 -1.25 2.42
C ASP A 754 34.96 -1.55 3.36
N LEU A 755 33.78 -1.82 2.80
CA LEU A 755 32.54 -2.08 3.52
C LEU A 755 31.72 -3.19 2.85
N VAL A 756 31.06 -4.03 3.65
CA VAL A 756 30.09 -5.02 3.19
C VAL A 756 28.75 -4.76 3.87
N TRP A 757 27.75 -4.51 3.05
CA TRP A 757 26.37 -4.28 3.45
C TRP A 757 25.55 -5.53 3.17
N VAL A 758 25.16 -6.28 4.19
CA VAL A 758 24.30 -7.46 4.00
C VAL A 758 22.85 -7.04 4.19
N HIS A 759 22.07 -7.19 3.12
CA HIS A 759 20.62 -7.00 3.14
C HIS A 759 19.95 -8.37 3.18
N LEU A 760 19.45 -8.77 4.35
CA LEU A 760 18.62 -9.95 4.49
C LEU A 760 17.15 -9.53 4.27
N SER A 761 16.68 -9.51 3.02
CA SER A 761 15.25 -9.44 2.74
C SER A 761 14.64 -10.82 2.99
N GLY A 762 14.33 -11.14 4.24
CA GLY A 762 13.58 -12.36 4.57
C GLY A 762 12.12 -12.25 4.13
N ARG A 763 11.43 -13.40 4.02
CA ARG A 763 9.97 -13.54 3.79
C ARG A 763 9.09 -12.86 4.86
N SER A 764 9.69 -12.20 5.85
CA SER A 764 9.01 -11.46 6.91
C SER A 764 9.72 -10.14 7.19
N ALA A 765 8.94 -9.09 7.46
CA ALA A 765 9.50 -7.78 7.86
C ALA A 765 10.33 -7.86 9.15
N GLY A 766 10.12 -8.88 9.99
CA GLY A 766 10.92 -9.17 11.18
C GLY A 766 12.33 -9.74 10.91
N ALA A 767 12.64 -10.10 9.66
CA ALA A 767 13.96 -10.61 9.25
C ALA A 767 14.79 -9.60 8.45
N GLN A 768 14.36 -8.33 8.35
CA GLN A 768 15.17 -7.25 7.78
C GLN A 768 16.32 -6.89 8.72
N ALA A 769 17.34 -7.73 8.76
CA ALA A 769 18.61 -7.39 9.37
C ALA A 769 19.49 -6.72 8.31
N ARG A 770 19.83 -5.46 8.56
CA ARG A 770 20.82 -4.70 7.77
C ARG A 770 22.11 -4.72 8.55
N TYR A 771 23.08 -5.49 8.08
CA TYR A 771 24.41 -5.51 8.66
C TYR A 771 25.35 -4.66 7.81
N CYS A 772 26.10 -3.78 8.47
CA CYS A 772 27.19 -3.05 7.86
C CYS A 772 28.46 -3.52 8.58
N VAL A 773 29.27 -4.33 7.91
CA VAL A 773 30.52 -4.88 8.47
C VAL A 773 31.69 -4.38 7.64
N SER A 774 32.85 -4.14 8.27
CA SER A 774 34.07 -3.91 7.50
C SER A 774 34.44 -5.20 6.74
N ALA A 775 35.18 -5.09 5.64
CA ALA A 775 35.50 -6.25 4.81
C ALA A 775 36.33 -7.32 5.53
N ASP A 776 37.15 -6.93 6.51
CA ASP A 776 37.92 -7.86 7.34
C ASP A 776 37.02 -8.76 8.21
N LEU A 777 35.85 -8.27 8.61
CA LEU A 777 34.80 -9.02 9.30
C LEU A 777 33.94 -9.86 8.35
N ALA A 778 33.78 -9.41 7.11
CA ALA A 778 33.00 -10.12 6.09
C ALA A 778 33.61 -11.48 5.69
N ALA A 779 34.93 -11.65 5.83
CA ALA A 779 35.59 -12.94 5.62
C ALA A 779 35.09 -14.03 6.59
N GLY A 780 34.67 -13.67 7.80
CA GLY A 780 34.03 -14.58 8.75
C GLY A 780 32.52 -14.79 8.50
N VAL A 781 31.85 -13.80 7.91
CA VAL A 781 30.42 -13.83 7.52
C VAL A 781 30.14 -14.84 6.41
N ALA A 782 31.08 -15.01 5.47
CA ALA A 782 30.96 -15.93 4.35
C ALA A 782 30.76 -17.40 4.78
N ALA A 783 31.19 -17.80 5.99
CA ALA A 783 30.99 -19.16 6.48
C ALA A 783 29.57 -19.47 7.01
N ALA A 784 28.70 -18.46 7.18
CA ALA A 784 27.37 -18.62 7.76
C ALA A 784 26.28 -18.74 6.67
N THR A 785 25.80 -19.96 6.44
CA THR A 785 24.82 -20.27 5.37
C THR A 785 23.36 -20.16 5.82
N LYS A 786 23.12 -19.97 7.12
CA LYS A 786 21.79 -19.83 7.74
C LYS A 786 21.76 -18.67 8.74
N THR A 787 20.60 -18.02 8.91
CA THR A 787 20.37 -16.96 9.92
C THR A 787 20.73 -17.40 11.35
N THR A 788 20.56 -18.68 11.66
CA THR A 788 20.96 -19.30 12.94
C THR A 788 22.48 -19.47 13.11
N GLU A 789 23.23 -19.65 12.03
CA GLU A 789 24.71 -19.69 12.07
C GLU A 789 25.28 -18.27 12.21
N TRP A 790 24.63 -17.29 11.59
CA TRP A 790 24.90 -15.87 11.80
C TRP A 790 24.70 -15.43 13.26
N ARG A 791 23.61 -15.90 13.91
CA ARG A 791 23.41 -15.70 15.36
C ARG A 791 24.54 -16.32 16.17
N ARG A 792 24.93 -17.57 15.88
CA ARG A 792 26.05 -18.23 16.58
C ARG A 792 27.40 -17.53 16.38
N TYR A 793 27.66 -16.97 15.20
CA TYR A 793 28.88 -16.20 14.94
C TYR A 793 28.92 -14.87 15.71
N SER A 794 27.77 -14.18 15.79
CA SER A 794 27.59 -12.98 16.61
C SER A 794 27.71 -13.29 18.11
N ASP A 795 27.16 -14.43 18.56
CA ASP A 795 27.21 -14.89 19.96
C ASP A 795 28.61 -15.41 20.37
N ALA A 796 29.44 -15.82 19.40
CA ALA A 796 30.79 -16.34 19.61
C ALA A 796 31.91 -15.28 19.59
N GLY A 797 31.57 -13.98 19.60
CA GLY A 797 32.56 -12.91 19.71
C GLY A 797 33.13 -12.38 18.39
N GLY A 798 32.52 -12.68 17.24
CA GLY A 798 32.79 -11.96 16.00
C GLY A 798 32.43 -10.47 16.17
N SER A 799 33.34 -9.56 15.83
CA SER A 799 33.15 -8.12 16.08
C SER A 799 32.05 -7.54 15.18
N VAL A 800 30.79 -7.50 15.61
CA VAL A 800 29.71 -6.90 14.83
C VAL A 800 29.56 -5.43 15.20
N VAL A 801 29.59 -4.52 14.23
CA VAL A 801 29.07 -3.14 14.42
C VAL A 801 27.55 -3.25 14.47
N LEU A 802 27.01 -3.42 15.69
CA LEU A 802 25.58 -3.58 15.91
C LEU A 802 24.83 -2.25 15.70
N SER A 803 24.18 -2.16 14.53
CA SER A 803 22.94 -1.44 14.18
C SER A 803 22.76 0.07 14.47
N GLY A 804 23.46 0.69 15.42
CA GLY A 804 23.30 2.13 15.70
C GLY A 804 23.89 3.02 14.61
N LEU A 805 25.09 2.68 14.11
CA LEU A 805 25.80 3.45 13.08
C LEU A 805 25.20 3.30 11.68
N ALA A 806 24.64 2.13 11.36
CA ALA A 806 23.89 1.92 10.10
C ALA A 806 22.57 2.70 10.10
N GLY A 807 21.94 2.89 11.26
CA GLY A 807 20.84 3.83 11.44
C GLY A 807 21.27 5.26 11.15
N CYS A 808 22.40 5.72 11.70
CA CYS A 808 22.89 7.10 11.50
C CYS A 808 23.41 7.40 10.08
N LEU A 809 24.01 6.41 9.39
CA LEU A 809 24.49 6.57 8.01
C LEU A 809 23.36 6.48 6.98
N VAL A 810 22.23 5.83 7.30
CA VAL A 810 21.05 5.69 6.44
C VAL A 810 19.88 6.61 6.85
N ALA A 811 19.95 7.25 8.03
CA ALA A 811 19.03 8.29 8.49
C ALA A 811 19.60 9.74 8.42
N PRO A 812 20.07 10.25 7.27
CA PRO A 812 20.44 11.67 7.16
C PRO A 812 19.26 12.67 7.20
N TRP A 813 18.06 12.34 7.70
CA TRP A 813 16.84 13.10 7.34
C TRP A 813 15.78 13.30 8.44
N GLY A 814 16.17 13.51 9.71
CA GLY A 814 15.26 14.07 10.72
C GLY A 814 14.04 13.20 11.07
N TRP A 815 14.26 11.92 11.35
CA TRP A 815 13.19 11.00 11.75
C TRP A 815 12.97 11.07 13.26
N GLU A 816 12.01 11.88 13.69
CA GLU A 816 11.05 11.60 14.78
C GLU A 816 10.15 12.82 15.00
N THR A 817 8.93 12.78 14.49
CA THR A 817 7.86 13.74 14.82
C THR A 817 6.54 12.97 15.01
N SER A 818 6.45 12.27 16.12
CA SER A 818 5.18 12.00 16.82
C SER A 818 5.53 11.45 18.21
N GLN A 819 4.81 11.93 19.22
CA GLN A 819 5.01 11.62 20.64
C GLN A 819 5.26 10.13 20.93
N PRO A 820 6.11 9.79 21.91
CA PRO A 820 6.32 8.40 22.32
C PRO A 820 5.08 7.89 23.05
N ASN A 821 4.38 6.92 22.44
CA ASN A 821 3.63 5.96 23.24
C ASN A 821 4.66 5.00 23.85
N ASP A 822 4.70 4.98 25.18
CA ASP A 822 5.57 4.15 25.98
C ASP A 822 5.52 2.68 25.53
N ARG A 823 6.68 2.14 25.12
CA ARG A 823 7.07 0.72 24.93
C ARG A 823 7.62 0.41 23.53
N TYR A 824 8.76 0.98 23.16
CA TYR A 824 9.71 0.32 22.25
C TYR A 824 11.13 0.75 22.63
N TRP A 825 11.79 -0.07 23.44
CA TRP A 825 13.24 0.01 23.61
C TRP A 825 13.87 -0.96 22.62
N GLY A 826 14.71 -0.44 21.74
CA GLY A 826 15.59 -1.23 20.91
C GLY A 826 16.55 -2.02 21.80
N THR A 827 16.25 -3.29 22.03
CA THR A 827 17.18 -4.29 22.55
C THR A 827 16.70 -5.66 22.11
N MET A 828 17.66 -6.46 21.63
CA MET A 828 17.60 -7.88 21.33
C MET A 828 16.42 -8.63 22.01
N ILE A 829 15.40 -9.03 21.26
CA ILE A 829 14.31 -9.87 21.79
C ILE A 829 14.77 -11.34 21.81
N VAL A 830 15.00 -11.87 23.01
CA VAL A 830 14.94 -13.31 23.33
C VAL A 830 13.48 -13.62 23.73
N PRO A 831 12.84 -14.69 23.23
CA PRO A 831 11.47 -15.00 23.61
C PRO A 831 11.43 -15.52 25.05
N GLY A 832 10.74 -14.81 25.93
CA GLY A 832 10.51 -15.23 27.31
C GLY A 832 9.25 -14.59 27.88
N ARG A 833 8.34 -15.43 28.39
CA ARG A 833 7.07 -15.04 29.02
C ARG A 833 7.28 -13.92 30.06
N GLY A 834 6.44 -12.90 30.02
CA GLY A 834 6.54 -11.73 30.88
C GLY A 834 6.42 -12.05 32.38
N PRO A 835 7.01 -11.20 33.25
CA PRO A 835 6.60 -11.18 34.64
C PRO A 835 6.27 -9.79 35.21
N SER A 836 5.45 -9.89 36.25
CA SER A 836 4.87 -8.93 37.20
C SER A 836 5.80 -7.90 37.84
N ARG A 837 5.18 -6.76 38.21
CA ARG A 837 5.66 -5.68 39.08
C ARG A 837 6.25 -6.22 40.40
N HIS A 838 7.46 -5.81 40.80
CA HIS A 838 7.89 -5.68 42.22
C HIS A 838 9.13 -4.77 42.40
N ARG A 839 9.37 -4.40 43.67
CA ARG A 839 9.98 -3.18 44.24
C ARG A 839 11.53 -3.09 44.23
N SER A 840 12.00 -1.84 44.34
CA SER A 840 13.30 -1.28 44.76
C SER A 840 14.47 -2.21 45.13
N ALA A 841 15.64 -1.97 44.51
CA ALA A 841 16.95 -2.39 45.02
C ALA A 841 17.98 -1.24 44.92
N ALA A 842 18.92 -1.18 45.87
CA ALA A 842 19.90 -0.11 46.10
C ALA A 842 20.95 0.05 44.99
N ARG A 843 21.45 1.29 44.80
CA ARG A 843 22.49 1.65 43.82
C ARG A 843 23.90 1.19 44.26
N PRO A 844 24.75 0.66 43.37
CA PRO A 844 26.16 0.37 43.68
C PRO A 844 27.05 1.63 43.54
N ALA A 845 28.10 1.70 44.36
CA ALA A 845 29.16 2.70 44.27
C ALA A 845 30.16 2.33 43.16
N VAL A 846 30.53 3.29 42.31
CA VAL A 846 31.52 3.14 41.23
C VAL A 846 32.67 4.11 41.54
N GLU A 847 33.71 3.62 42.21
CA GLU A 847 35.01 4.31 42.30
C GLU A 847 35.98 3.68 41.28
N LEU A 848 36.88 4.51 40.71
CA LEU A 848 38.05 4.18 39.88
C LEU A 848 37.92 4.15 38.35
N LEU A 849 37.69 5.31 37.71
CA LEU A 849 38.21 5.61 36.36
C LEU A 849 38.57 7.11 36.29
N GLY A 850 39.80 7.46 36.66
CA GLY A 850 40.26 8.86 36.75
C GLY A 850 40.13 9.67 35.46
N HIS A 851 40.07 11.00 35.62
CA HIS A 851 39.83 12.01 34.58
C HIS A 851 40.87 12.04 33.44
N LYS A 852 40.43 12.23 32.19
CA LYS A 852 41.30 12.64 31.07
C LYS A 852 40.68 13.79 30.26
N PRO A 853 41.41 14.90 30.05
CA PRO A 853 41.02 15.94 29.08
C PRO A 853 40.86 15.34 27.67
N LEU A 854 40.01 15.96 26.85
CA LEU A 854 40.01 15.69 25.41
C LEU A 854 41.39 16.01 24.86
N ASP A 855 42.07 14.98 24.37
CA ASP A 855 43.32 15.16 23.66
C ASP A 855 43.01 15.54 22.22
N GLY A 856 43.09 16.84 21.90
CA GLY A 856 42.90 17.36 20.54
C GLY A 856 43.92 16.81 19.52
N THR A 857 44.98 16.12 20.00
CA THR A 857 45.94 15.41 19.13
C THR A 857 45.52 13.97 18.83
N HIS A 858 44.47 13.45 19.49
CA HIS A 858 43.93 12.13 19.20
C HIS A 858 43.27 12.13 17.82
N ALA A 859 43.56 11.12 16.99
CA ALA A 859 43.09 11.08 15.60
C ALA A 859 41.56 11.18 15.48
N ILE A 860 40.79 10.64 16.44
CA ILE A 860 39.32 10.80 16.50
C ILE A 860 38.88 12.28 16.59
N PHE A 861 39.66 13.13 17.25
CA PHE A 861 39.33 14.53 17.48
C PHE A 861 40.13 15.50 16.59
N SER A 862 40.98 14.97 15.70
CA SER A 862 41.82 15.77 14.82
C SER A 862 40.98 16.67 13.90
N GLY A 863 41.31 17.96 13.85
CA GLY A 863 40.57 18.94 13.05
C GLY A 863 39.22 19.36 13.63
N LEU A 864 38.83 18.88 14.82
CA LEU A 864 37.74 19.46 15.60
C LEU A 864 38.31 20.63 16.44
N PRO A 865 37.61 21.78 16.54
CA PRO A 865 38.06 22.85 17.43
C PRO A 865 38.09 22.35 18.88
N VAL A 866 39.10 22.77 19.64
CA VAL A 866 39.28 22.38 21.05
C VAL A 866 38.05 22.76 21.90
N ASP A 867 37.36 23.82 21.50
CA ASP A 867 36.13 24.37 22.12
C ASP A 867 34.86 23.92 21.37
N GLY A 868 35.01 23.06 20.35
CA GLY A 868 33.97 22.69 19.39
C GLY A 868 32.80 21.89 19.96
N PHE A 869 32.95 21.35 21.18
CA PHE A 869 31.86 20.68 21.90
C PHE A 869 31.06 21.63 22.80
N ALA A 870 31.63 22.75 23.26
CA ALA A 870 30.93 23.80 24.03
C ALA A 870 29.93 24.63 23.19
N THR A 871 29.98 24.50 21.87
CA THR A 871 29.03 25.13 20.93
C THR A 871 27.96 24.15 20.44
N MET A 872 27.91 22.95 21.01
CA MET A 872 26.82 22.00 20.80
C MET A 872 25.83 22.17 21.95
N ASP A 873 24.73 22.90 21.72
CA ASP A 873 23.68 23.10 22.74
C ASP A 873 23.12 21.74 23.18
N VAL A 874 23.45 21.28 24.39
CA VAL A 874 22.86 20.10 25.03
C VAL A 874 22.47 20.45 26.48
N ASN A 875 21.26 20.08 26.90
CA ASN A 875 20.71 20.42 28.21
C ASN A 875 21.17 19.40 29.29
N ALA A 876 21.55 19.87 30.47
CA ALA A 876 22.38 19.17 31.45
C ALA A 876 21.65 18.33 32.52
N ALA A 877 20.37 17.97 32.34
CA ALA A 877 19.57 17.30 33.39
C ALA A 877 19.36 15.78 33.22
N GLU A 878 20.06 15.09 32.31
CA GLU A 878 19.65 13.77 31.82
C GLU A 878 20.77 12.70 31.86
N LEU A 879 20.95 11.94 32.97
CA LEU A 879 22.01 10.91 33.03
C LEU A 879 21.74 9.74 34.02
N VAL A 880 20.97 8.68 33.64
CA VAL A 880 21.19 7.27 34.07
C VAL A 880 20.52 6.26 33.08
N THR A 881 21.27 5.20 32.71
CA THR A 881 20.88 3.77 32.51
C THR A 881 21.10 3.16 31.12
N ALA A 882 22.07 2.22 31.00
CA ALA A 882 21.93 0.93 30.29
C ALA A 882 23.19 0.04 30.51
N ALA A 883 23.19 -0.81 31.54
CA ALA A 883 24.09 -1.96 31.66
C ALA A 883 23.24 -3.24 31.70
N VAL A 884 23.50 -4.17 30.78
CA VAL A 884 22.68 -5.36 30.50
C VAL A 884 22.90 -6.45 31.56
N TRP A 885 21.81 -6.99 32.11
CA TRP A 885 21.81 -8.17 33.00
C TRP A 885 21.69 -9.45 32.16
N GLN A 886 22.54 -10.45 32.38
CA GLN A 886 22.42 -11.79 31.76
C GLN A 886 22.14 -12.86 32.82
N ARG A 887 21.32 -13.86 32.46
CA ARG A 887 21.10 -15.10 33.22
C ARG A 887 21.55 -16.30 32.34
N PRO A 888 22.28 -17.30 32.86
CA PRO A 888 22.33 -18.61 32.23
C PRO A 888 21.13 -19.47 32.68
N PRO A 889 20.48 -20.22 31.78
CA PRO A 889 19.29 -21.00 32.11
C PRO A 889 19.71 -22.25 32.87
N THR A 890 19.66 -22.26 34.22
CA THR A 890 19.39 -23.46 35.05
C THR A 890 19.48 -23.31 36.58
N ALA A 891 20.06 -22.26 37.17
CA ALA A 891 20.15 -22.17 38.64
C ALA A 891 19.02 -21.31 39.26
N ARG A 892 18.44 -21.76 40.40
CA ARG A 892 17.33 -21.11 41.13
C ARG A 892 17.79 -20.22 42.31
N SER A 893 19.10 -20.09 42.57
CA SER A 893 19.62 -19.34 43.72
C SER A 893 20.91 -18.57 43.39
N ALA A 894 20.79 -17.41 42.72
CA ALA A 894 21.83 -16.36 42.71
C ALA A 894 21.28 -15.07 42.09
N TRP A 895 21.07 -14.05 42.91
CA TRP A 895 21.08 -12.65 42.45
C TRP A 895 22.47 -12.10 42.82
N ARG A 896 23.30 -11.73 41.84
CA ARG A 896 24.56 -11.02 42.08
C ARG A 896 24.58 -9.73 41.25
N ALA A 897 25.23 -8.70 41.81
CA ALA A 897 25.49 -7.39 41.23
C ALA A 897 26.16 -7.46 39.83
N PRO A 898 26.07 -6.40 38.99
CA PRO A 898 26.63 -6.38 37.63
C PRO A 898 28.13 -6.71 37.60
N PHE A 899 28.56 -7.43 36.56
CA PHE A 899 29.97 -7.66 36.24
C PHE A 899 30.44 -6.59 35.25
N TRP A 900 31.27 -5.65 35.73
CA TRP A 900 32.06 -4.77 34.87
C TRP A 900 33.40 -5.46 34.58
N PRO A 901 33.83 -5.64 33.32
CA PRO A 901 35.17 -6.13 33.07
C PRO A 901 36.18 -5.06 33.51
N GLU A 902 37.10 -5.43 34.40
CA GLU A 902 38.11 -4.56 35.05
C GLU A 902 39.09 -3.85 34.08
N LYS A 903 38.88 -3.90 32.74
CA LYS A 903 39.87 -3.51 31.72
C LYS A 903 39.35 -2.69 30.52
N GLY A 904 38.25 -1.94 30.65
CA GLY A 904 37.85 -0.97 29.61
C GLY A 904 38.77 0.26 29.59
N LYS A 905 39.11 0.80 28.41
CA LYS A 905 39.90 2.04 28.29
C LYS A 905 39.01 3.18 27.78
N VAL A 906 38.72 4.13 28.66
CA VAL A 906 38.09 5.39 28.26
C VAL A 906 39.08 6.18 27.41
N LEU A 907 38.68 6.54 26.19
CA LEU A 907 39.53 7.32 25.28
C LEU A 907 39.44 8.82 25.56
N ALA A 908 38.27 9.29 26.03
CA ALA A 908 38.07 10.63 26.57
C ALA A 908 36.80 10.68 27.44
N GLY A 909 36.83 11.47 28.54
CA GLY A 909 35.68 11.75 29.41
C GLY A 909 36.09 12.29 30.80
N TYR A 910 35.26 13.16 31.39
CA TYR A 910 35.34 13.59 32.80
C TYR A 910 34.15 13.02 33.59
N TRP A 911 34.38 12.61 34.84
CA TRP A 911 33.31 12.34 35.80
C TRP A 911 33.75 12.71 37.22
N THR A 912 33.11 13.69 37.86
CA THR A 912 33.25 13.96 39.31
C THR A 912 31.97 13.59 40.05
N GLU A 913 32.09 12.97 41.22
CA GLU A 913 30.98 12.84 42.17
C GLU A 913 30.83 14.15 42.95
N GLY A 914 29.64 14.76 42.93
CA GLY A 914 29.28 15.87 43.84
C GLY A 914 29.59 17.30 43.42
N ALA A 915 29.96 17.58 42.16
CA ALA A 915 30.04 18.96 41.62
C ALA A 915 29.05 19.15 40.46
N GLU A 916 28.38 20.31 40.38
CA GLU A 916 27.60 20.72 39.21
C GLU A 916 28.49 20.73 37.97
N VAL A 917 28.11 19.95 36.97
CA VAL A 917 28.85 19.80 35.70
C VAL A 917 28.29 20.82 34.70
N PRO A 918 29.12 21.61 34.00
CA PRO A 918 28.67 22.47 32.90
C PRO A 918 28.00 21.67 31.74
N PRO A 919 27.20 22.27 30.86
CA PRO A 919 26.39 21.56 29.86
C PRO A 919 27.13 20.87 28.68
N ASP A 920 28.46 20.85 28.65
CA ASP A 920 29.22 20.77 27.39
C ASP A 920 30.04 19.46 27.21
N TYR A 921 29.44 18.25 27.32
CA TYR A 921 30.23 17.00 27.40
C TYR A 921 29.82 15.83 26.47
N ALA A 922 30.81 15.03 26.04
CA ALA A 922 30.65 13.75 25.31
C ALA A 922 31.69 12.70 25.79
N THR A 923 31.35 11.40 25.75
CA THR A 923 32.25 10.29 26.18
C THR A 923 32.42 9.24 25.07
N ILE A 924 33.67 8.84 24.80
CA ILE A 924 34.02 7.74 23.87
C ILE A 924 34.79 6.67 24.64
N VAL A 925 34.30 5.43 24.58
CA VAL A 925 34.91 4.29 25.28
C VAL A 925 35.34 3.23 24.27
N GLU A 926 36.62 2.83 24.34
CA GLU A 926 37.18 1.71 23.57
C GLU A 926 37.25 0.48 24.49
N TYR A 927 36.72 -0.63 24.00
CA TYR A 927 36.78 -1.92 24.67
C TYR A 927 37.62 -2.89 23.86
N ALA A 928 38.48 -3.64 24.56
CA ALA A 928 39.17 -4.81 24.02
C ALA A 928 38.44 -6.08 24.49
N PRO A 929 37.45 -6.61 23.73
CA PRO A 929 36.88 -7.92 24.03
C PRO A 929 37.98 -9.00 23.98
N HIS A 930 37.83 -10.02 24.83
CA HIS A 930 38.81 -11.10 24.98
C HIS A 930 39.10 -11.79 23.64
N GLY A 931 40.30 -11.54 23.12
CA GLY A 931 40.95 -12.35 22.08
C GLY A 931 40.49 -12.07 20.64
N HIS A 932 40.93 -10.93 20.06
CA HIS A 932 40.99 -10.65 18.60
C HIS A 932 39.94 -9.70 18.00
N GLY A 933 39.25 -8.88 18.79
CA GLY A 933 38.42 -7.77 18.28
C GLY A 933 38.54 -6.49 19.11
N ARG A 934 38.17 -5.33 18.54
CA ARG A 934 37.97 -4.06 19.27
C ARG A 934 36.56 -3.56 19.03
N GLY A 935 35.89 -3.11 20.10
CA GLY A 935 34.59 -2.46 20.02
C GLY A 935 34.69 -1.03 20.51
N MET A 936 34.00 -0.09 19.85
CA MET A 936 33.95 1.31 20.29
C MET A 936 32.51 1.73 20.47
N VAL A 937 32.17 2.28 21.64
CA VAL A 937 30.86 2.85 21.93
C VAL A 937 30.99 4.35 22.01
N VAL A 938 30.18 5.03 21.21
CA VAL A 938 30.01 6.49 21.27
C VAL A 938 28.68 6.74 21.94
N GLY A 939 28.70 7.27 23.16
CA GLY A 939 27.51 7.55 23.95
C GLY A 939 27.17 9.04 23.96
N GLY A 940 25.95 9.38 23.52
CA GLY A 940 25.24 10.62 23.85
C GLY A 940 23.78 10.25 24.18
N ALA A 941 23.24 10.77 25.28
CA ALA A 941 21.87 10.47 25.69
C ALA A 941 20.84 11.20 24.81
N PHE A 942 19.70 10.56 24.54
CA PHE A 942 18.53 11.16 23.90
C PHE A 942 17.32 10.92 24.81
N ASP A 943 16.78 11.94 25.48
CA ASP A 943 15.42 11.91 26.06
C ASP A 943 14.40 12.40 25.00
N PRO A 944 13.38 11.58 24.64
CA PRO A 944 12.36 11.98 23.68
C PRO A 944 11.30 12.96 24.21
N ARG A 945 11.41 13.50 25.44
CA ARG A 945 10.32 14.28 26.07
C ARG A 945 10.44 15.81 26.05
N VAL A 946 11.60 16.42 25.79
CA VAL A 946 11.70 17.89 25.73
C VAL A 946 12.72 18.36 24.68
N SER A 947 12.35 18.35 23.40
CA SER A 947 12.98 19.22 22.39
C SER A 947 12.03 19.42 21.21
N THR A 948 11.30 20.54 21.24
CA THR A 948 10.68 21.10 20.04
C THR A 948 11.75 21.85 19.26
N ASP A 949 11.86 21.50 17.98
CA ASP A 949 12.63 22.15 16.92
C ASP A 949 14.15 21.86 16.83
N ARG A 950 14.44 20.89 15.95
CA ARG A 950 15.73 20.64 15.26
C ARG A 950 16.90 20.24 16.18
N VAL A 951 17.36 18.99 16.03
CA VAL A 951 18.76 18.65 16.34
C VAL A 951 19.64 19.49 15.40
N ARG A 952 20.21 20.58 15.90
CA ARG A 952 21.26 21.31 15.19
C ARG A 952 22.49 20.40 15.16
N ARG A 953 22.72 19.72 14.04
CA ARG A 953 24.03 19.14 13.75
C ARG A 953 25.04 20.29 13.77
N GLY A 954 25.86 20.36 14.80
CA GLY A 954 27.00 21.28 14.80
C GLY A 954 27.88 20.98 13.58
N LYS A 955 28.53 22.01 13.04
CA LYS A 955 29.39 21.96 11.84
C LYS A 955 30.46 20.84 11.88
N ASN A 956 30.77 20.32 13.07
CA ASN A 956 31.88 19.41 13.33
C ASN A 956 31.45 17.94 13.58
N TYR A 957 30.15 17.62 13.63
CA TYR A 957 29.66 16.27 13.93
C TYR A 957 30.03 15.25 12.84
N ASP A 958 29.90 15.63 11.58
CA ASP A 958 30.29 14.76 10.45
C ASP A 958 31.80 14.52 10.40
N GLN A 959 32.60 15.50 10.83
CA GLN A 959 34.06 15.36 10.94
C GLN A 959 34.44 14.38 12.06
N LEU A 960 33.76 14.44 13.22
CA LEU A 960 33.94 13.47 14.30
C LEU A 960 33.65 12.05 13.82
N LEU A 961 32.54 11.83 13.10
CA LEU A 961 32.21 10.51 12.56
C LEU A 961 33.24 10.01 11.53
N ARG A 962 33.73 10.89 10.65
CA ARG A 962 34.80 10.56 9.69
C ARG A 962 36.07 10.13 10.42
N ASN A 963 36.51 10.91 11.40
CA ASN A 963 37.69 10.62 12.20
C ASN A 963 37.53 9.31 13.00
N LEU A 964 36.32 9.03 13.48
CA LEU A 964 36.00 7.79 14.20
C LEU A 964 36.14 6.57 13.30
N VAL A 965 35.59 6.64 12.08
CA VAL A 965 35.71 5.59 11.07
C VAL A 965 37.16 5.42 10.64
N GLU A 966 37.87 6.53 10.42
CA GLU A 966 39.29 6.53 10.03
C GLU A 966 40.18 5.92 11.13
N TYR A 967 39.99 6.32 12.38
CA TYR A 967 40.70 5.75 13.53
C TYR A 967 40.48 4.24 13.66
N MET A 968 39.24 3.77 13.48
CA MET A 968 38.92 2.33 13.49
C MET A 968 39.51 1.58 12.30
N SER A 969 39.72 2.26 11.16
CA SER A 969 40.27 1.64 9.94
C SER A 969 41.80 1.60 9.89
N THR A 970 42.49 2.49 10.61
CA THR A 970 43.96 2.65 10.54
C THR A 970 44.71 1.84 11.58
N ARG A 971 44.08 1.51 12.72
CA ARG A 971 44.68 0.67 13.77
C ARG A 971 44.34 -0.80 13.58
N ARG A 972 45.16 -1.46 12.74
CA ARG A 972 45.23 -2.92 12.59
C ARG A 972 45.60 -3.64 13.88
#